data_AF-A0A7W8IE94-F1
#
_entry.id   AF-A0A7W8IE94-F1
#
_cell.length_a   1.000
_cell.length_b   1.000
_cell.length_c   1.000
_cell.angle_alpha   90.00
_cell.angle_beta   90.00
_cell.angle_gamma   90.00
#
_symmetry.space_group_name_H-M   'P 1'
#
loop_
_entity.id
_entity.type
_entity.pdbx_description
1 polymer ?
#
loop_
_entity_poly.entity_id
_entity_poly.type
_entity_poly.pdbx_seq_one_letter_code
_entity_poly.pdbx_strand_id
1 'polypeptide(L)'
;MSAAPTAITLVPGGPGQQLSVNATAANGFTGVVTIILSGLPGGVSTQPSTFTLTPGIAQSITVTASSGAVAGSATLTVTGTSGSLTHSSTVAANVSAPPPDFALTLTPASLTVVGGSTGLPVSVAAAAVNSLTGTVAVAITDLPSGVTANPATLSLTPGAAQSVVITAAPTAAAATATVTFTGTSGSLTHSSTLALTVQTIAMTNAPDVTTFHYDVARDGLNAQETILTQSNVNSTQFGKIGFDAVDGKVDAQPLFLANVFVGGQLHNVLYVATEHNSVYAFDADNGTQIWKTSILGSGETTSDDRGCSQITPEIGITSTPVIDRRQGTNGSLFTIGMSKDANGGYHQRLHALDLTTGLDTGSPTDIAATYPGNGDNSQNGNVVFDPVQYAERAALLLLNGNIYTGWTSHCDSGPYTGWVIGYSESTLAQTQVLNLTPNGNEGSIWMSGDGLAADSSGFLYLLQANGTFDTTLNSNGFPASGDYGNAMVKLSTTGRLAVADYFETYNGTTESSEDLDLGSGGEMLLPDQTDASGHVHHLIVGAGKDKNIYLADRDNLGKFNPASAPMDSNIYQEIPGAMTGMVYSTPAYFNGTLYYSSDGDTLKAFPLTNAVLATSPSSQTTVKFSHPGPTPSISANRTQNGIVWALESGLSAAGVLHAYDPSNLTREFYNSNQAPKGRDSFGNGNKFITPLIVNGKVYVGTQSGVAVFGLLPAQ
;
A
#
# COMPACT_ATOMS: atom_id res chain seq x y z
N MET A 1 -84.51 29.47 -30.54
CA MET A 1 -83.05 29.38 -30.63
C MET A 1 -82.63 27.95 -30.42
N SER A 2 -81.61 27.48 -31.13
CA SER A 2 -80.97 26.19 -30.87
C SER A 2 -79.45 26.31 -31.02
N ALA A 3 -78.71 25.63 -30.15
CA ALA A 3 -77.26 25.49 -30.25
C ALA A 3 -76.90 24.00 -30.18
N ALA A 4 -75.99 23.55 -31.04
CA ALA A 4 -75.57 22.15 -31.12
C ALA A 4 -74.05 22.04 -31.28
N PRO A 5 -73.37 21.13 -30.55
CA PRO A 5 -73.92 20.18 -29.57
C PRO A 5 -74.40 20.87 -28.27
N THR A 6 -75.23 20.18 -27.48
CA THR A 6 -75.77 20.70 -26.19
C THR A 6 -74.74 20.72 -25.06
N ALA A 7 -73.59 20.09 -25.25
CA ALA A 7 -72.45 20.14 -24.35
C ALA A 7 -71.13 20.15 -25.15
N ILE A 8 -70.15 20.91 -24.65
CA ILE A 8 -68.78 20.95 -25.16
C ILE A 8 -67.79 20.75 -24.00
N THR A 9 -66.70 20.04 -24.28
CA THR A 9 -65.56 19.91 -23.36
C THR A 9 -64.37 20.63 -23.97
N LEU A 10 -63.76 21.51 -23.20
CA LEU A 10 -62.60 22.31 -23.57
C LEU A 10 -61.41 21.87 -22.72
N VAL A 11 -60.24 21.74 -23.34
CA VAL A 11 -58.97 21.53 -22.64
C VAL A 11 -58.23 22.86 -22.63
N PRO A 12 -57.75 23.37 -21.47
CA PRO A 12 -56.95 24.59 -21.43
C PRO A 12 -55.77 24.53 -22.42
N GLY A 13 -55.66 25.51 -23.32
CA GLY A 13 -54.61 25.56 -24.35
C GLY A 13 -54.77 24.57 -25.51
N GLY A 14 -55.85 23.78 -25.52
CA GLY A 14 -56.19 22.84 -26.57
C GLY A 14 -56.91 23.48 -27.77
N PRO A 15 -57.23 22.67 -28.80
CA PRO A 15 -57.99 23.14 -29.95
C PRO A 15 -59.41 23.59 -29.56
N GLY A 16 -59.92 24.64 -30.20
CA GLY A 16 -61.27 25.15 -29.96
C GLY A 16 -62.36 24.21 -30.47
N GLN A 17 -63.51 24.21 -29.79
CA GLN A 17 -64.68 23.40 -30.14
C GLN A 17 -65.67 24.20 -30.99
N GLN A 18 -66.24 23.56 -32.02
CA GLN A 18 -67.26 24.18 -32.87
C GLN A 18 -68.65 24.09 -32.22
N LEU A 19 -69.40 25.18 -32.27
CA LEU A 19 -70.80 25.25 -31.85
C LEU A 19 -71.64 25.86 -32.97
N SER A 20 -72.64 25.12 -33.44
CA SER A 20 -73.59 25.58 -34.45
C SER A 20 -74.78 26.25 -33.77
N VAL A 21 -75.03 27.52 -34.08
CA VAL A 21 -76.14 28.32 -33.54
C VAL A 21 -77.15 28.62 -34.65
N ASN A 22 -78.44 28.38 -34.37
CA ASN A 22 -79.52 28.64 -35.32
C ASN A 22 -80.74 29.31 -34.65
N ALA A 23 -81.49 30.07 -35.44
CA ALA A 23 -82.81 30.60 -35.11
C ALA A 23 -83.82 30.04 -36.10
N THR A 24 -84.94 29.49 -35.65
CA THR A 24 -86.00 28.98 -36.54
C THR A 24 -87.15 29.97 -36.58
N ALA A 25 -87.59 30.36 -37.78
CA ALA A 25 -88.75 31.21 -37.94
C ALA A 25 -90.04 30.47 -37.52
N ALA A 26 -90.90 31.15 -36.78
CA ALA A 26 -92.25 30.69 -36.46
C ALA A 26 -93.26 31.78 -36.85
N ASN A 27 -94.48 31.38 -37.22
CA ASN A 27 -95.58 32.31 -37.52
C ASN A 27 -95.25 33.42 -38.53
N GLY A 28 -94.45 33.10 -39.56
CA GLY A 28 -94.07 34.04 -40.61
C GLY A 28 -92.99 35.05 -40.23
N PHE A 29 -92.26 34.84 -39.12
CA PHE A 29 -91.16 35.71 -38.70
C PHE A 29 -90.01 35.78 -39.71
N THR A 30 -89.68 36.98 -40.19
CA THR A 30 -88.58 37.23 -41.16
C THR A 30 -87.51 38.20 -40.62
N GLY A 31 -87.56 38.54 -39.34
CA GLY A 31 -86.63 39.49 -38.72
C GLY A 31 -85.21 38.91 -38.58
N VAL A 32 -84.20 39.77 -38.69
CA VAL A 32 -82.81 39.42 -38.37
C VAL A 32 -82.67 39.30 -36.84
N VAL A 33 -81.97 38.27 -36.37
CA VAL A 33 -81.78 37.98 -34.94
C VAL A 33 -80.34 38.29 -34.53
N THR A 34 -80.14 39.26 -33.64
CA THR A 34 -78.83 39.54 -33.06
C THR A 34 -78.51 38.52 -31.98
N ILE A 35 -77.33 37.91 -32.04
CA ILE A 35 -76.86 36.89 -31.12
C ILE A 35 -75.79 37.45 -30.19
N ILE A 36 -75.98 37.23 -28.89
CA ILE A 36 -75.01 37.53 -27.84
C ILE A 36 -74.76 36.26 -27.03
N LEU A 37 -73.49 35.99 -26.76
CA LEU A 37 -73.01 34.85 -25.98
C LEU A 37 -72.57 35.31 -24.58
N SER A 38 -73.05 34.65 -23.53
CA SER A 38 -72.70 34.97 -22.14
C SER A 38 -72.56 33.72 -21.28
N GLY A 39 -72.02 33.86 -20.06
CA GLY A 39 -71.86 32.72 -19.13
C GLY A 39 -70.64 31.82 -19.40
N LEU A 40 -69.65 32.31 -20.17
CA LEU A 40 -68.40 31.59 -20.40
C LEU A 40 -67.54 31.51 -19.12
N PRO A 41 -66.87 30.38 -18.84
CA PRO A 41 -65.87 30.29 -17.77
C PRO A 41 -64.72 31.29 -17.96
N GLY A 42 -64.06 31.68 -16.87
CA GLY A 42 -62.86 32.52 -16.93
C GLY A 42 -61.76 31.91 -17.79
N GLY A 43 -61.30 32.66 -18.80
CA GLY A 43 -60.29 32.21 -19.78
C GLY A 43 -60.86 31.48 -21.01
N VAL A 44 -62.18 31.36 -21.15
CA VAL A 44 -62.84 30.85 -22.36
C VAL A 44 -63.38 32.00 -23.22
N SER A 45 -63.13 31.94 -24.53
CA SER A 45 -63.59 32.93 -25.51
C SER A 45 -64.37 32.27 -26.65
N THR A 46 -65.10 33.09 -27.40
CA THR A 46 -65.84 32.66 -28.60
C THR A 46 -65.51 33.55 -29.78
N GLN A 47 -65.46 32.96 -30.98
CA GLN A 47 -65.24 33.70 -32.22
C GLN A 47 -66.21 33.25 -33.32
N PRO A 48 -67.05 34.15 -33.88
CA PRO A 48 -67.32 35.51 -33.37
C PRO A 48 -68.06 35.51 -32.02
N SER A 49 -67.89 36.57 -31.20
CA SER A 49 -68.55 36.73 -29.90
C SER A 49 -69.95 37.36 -29.99
N THR A 50 -70.21 38.10 -31.07
CA THR A 50 -71.52 38.64 -31.46
C THR A 50 -71.68 38.53 -32.97
N PHE A 51 -72.89 38.22 -33.42
CA PHE A 51 -73.22 38.07 -34.84
C PHE A 51 -74.73 38.17 -35.05
N THR A 52 -75.19 38.23 -36.30
CA THR A 52 -76.61 38.21 -36.63
C THR A 52 -76.96 36.95 -37.41
N LEU A 53 -78.17 36.44 -37.21
CA LEU A 53 -78.70 35.29 -37.92
C LEU A 53 -79.91 35.70 -38.76
N THR A 54 -79.96 35.15 -39.97
CA THR A 54 -81.20 35.02 -40.73
C THR A 54 -81.87 33.71 -40.30
N PRO A 55 -83.13 33.72 -39.83
CA PRO A 55 -83.81 32.50 -39.41
C PRO A 55 -83.76 31.39 -40.47
N GLY A 56 -83.38 30.18 -40.07
CA GLY A 56 -83.25 29.00 -40.93
C GLY A 56 -81.81 28.73 -41.42
N ILE A 57 -80.88 29.68 -41.28
CA ILE A 57 -79.47 29.50 -41.64
C ILE A 57 -78.64 29.49 -40.36
N ALA A 58 -78.05 28.33 -40.03
CA ALA A 58 -77.19 28.18 -38.87
C ALA A 58 -75.79 28.80 -39.12
N GLN A 59 -75.16 29.29 -38.06
CA GLN A 59 -73.78 29.78 -38.07
C GLN A 59 -72.92 28.99 -37.09
N SER A 60 -71.73 28.57 -37.52
CA SER A 60 -70.74 27.95 -36.64
C SER A 60 -69.90 29.02 -35.95
N ILE A 61 -69.70 28.84 -34.65
CA ILE A 61 -68.75 29.62 -33.85
C ILE A 61 -67.71 28.70 -33.23
N THR A 62 -66.51 29.21 -32.98
CA THR A 62 -65.47 28.47 -32.26
C THR A 62 -65.41 28.92 -30.81
N VAL A 63 -65.42 27.97 -29.87
CA VAL A 63 -65.25 28.21 -28.43
C VAL A 63 -63.86 27.71 -28.02
N THR A 64 -63.03 28.56 -27.44
CA THR A 64 -61.62 28.23 -27.14
C THR A 64 -61.30 28.52 -25.67
N ALA A 65 -60.64 27.58 -24.99
CA ALA A 65 -60.09 27.78 -23.66
C ALA A 65 -58.61 28.17 -23.74
N SER A 66 -58.21 29.30 -23.16
CA SER A 66 -56.80 29.67 -23.03
C SER A 66 -56.04 28.68 -22.15
N SER A 67 -54.71 28.70 -22.18
CA SER A 67 -53.87 27.87 -21.29
C SER A 67 -54.08 28.16 -19.80
N GLY A 68 -54.59 29.36 -19.46
CA GLY A 68 -54.95 29.75 -18.10
C GLY A 68 -56.44 29.62 -17.79
N ALA A 69 -57.24 28.96 -18.65
CA ALA A 69 -58.66 28.76 -18.40
C ALA A 69 -58.89 27.92 -17.13
N VAL A 70 -59.78 28.39 -16.26
CA VAL A 70 -60.06 27.73 -14.98
C VAL A 70 -60.88 26.47 -15.23
N ALA A 71 -60.42 25.34 -14.70
CA ALA A 71 -61.15 24.07 -14.77
C ALA A 71 -62.50 24.18 -14.04
N GLY A 72 -63.54 23.62 -14.63
CA GLY A 72 -64.90 23.67 -14.08
C GLY A 72 -65.99 23.65 -15.14
N SER A 73 -67.23 23.57 -14.66
CA SER A 73 -68.43 23.56 -15.49
C SER A 73 -69.12 24.91 -15.45
N ALA A 74 -69.48 25.45 -16.62
CA ALA A 74 -70.34 26.61 -16.74
C ALA A 74 -71.43 26.38 -17.80
N THR A 75 -72.39 27.30 -17.85
CA THR A 75 -73.47 27.27 -18.84
C THR A 75 -73.31 28.45 -19.79
N LEU A 76 -72.90 28.16 -21.04
CA LEU A 76 -72.89 29.14 -22.11
C LEU A 76 -74.34 29.40 -22.54
N THR A 77 -74.78 30.65 -22.40
CA THR A 77 -76.12 31.08 -22.81
C THR A 77 -76.03 31.82 -24.14
N VAL A 78 -76.73 31.31 -25.14
CA VAL A 78 -76.89 31.92 -26.45
C VAL A 78 -78.21 32.67 -26.47
N THR A 79 -78.17 34.00 -26.50
CA THR A 79 -79.38 34.84 -26.49
C THR A 79 -79.56 35.48 -27.85
N GLY A 80 -80.72 35.25 -28.46
CA GLY A 80 -81.12 35.89 -29.71
C GLY A 80 -82.20 36.94 -29.48
N THR A 81 -82.00 38.14 -30.02
CA THR A 81 -82.93 39.28 -29.92
C THR A 81 -83.30 39.85 -31.29
N SER A 82 -84.59 40.15 -31.49
CA SER A 82 -85.09 40.88 -32.66
C SER A 82 -86.28 41.75 -32.25
N GLY A 83 -86.09 43.08 -32.25
CA GLY A 83 -87.07 44.00 -31.67
C GLY A 83 -87.28 43.74 -30.17
N SER A 84 -88.53 43.52 -29.75
CA SER A 84 -88.90 43.16 -28.37
C SER A 84 -88.85 41.66 -28.06
N LEU A 85 -88.57 40.81 -29.06
CA LEU A 85 -88.54 39.35 -28.90
C LEU A 85 -87.16 38.89 -28.46
N THR A 86 -87.12 38.06 -27.42
CA THR A 86 -85.90 37.44 -26.89
C THR A 86 -86.11 35.95 -26.68
N HIS A 87 -85.21 35.13 -27.21
CA HIS A 87 -85.16 33.70 -26.93
C HIS A 87 -83.72 33.28 -26.63
N SER A 88 -83.55 32.30 -25.75
CA SER A 88 -82.24 31.75 -25.44
C SER A 88 -82.18 30.23 -25.65
N SER A 89 -80.96 29.73 -25.83
CA SER A 89 -80.60 28.32 -25.71
C SER A 89 -79.31 28.20 -24.93
N THR A 90 -79.14 27.13 -24.17
CA THR A 90 -77.95 26.92 -23.34
C THR A 90 -77.11 25.74 -23.83
N VAL A 91 -75.81 25.83 -23.57
CA VAL A 91 -74.83 24.78 -23.86
C VAL A 91 -73.99 24.58 -22.59
N ALA A 92 -73.84 23.34 -22.14
CA ALA A 92 -72.92 23.04 -21.05
C ALA A 92 -71.48 23.15 -21.54
N ALA A 93 -70.66 24.01 -20.93
CA ALA A 93 -69.25 24.18 -21.25
C ALA A 93 -68.40 23.68 -20.09
N ASN A 94 -67.70 22.57 -20.30
CA ASN A 94 -66.84 21.94 -19.30
C ASN A 94 -65.38 22.18 -19.66
N VAL A 95 -64.64 22.93 -18.84
CA VAL A 95 -63.18 23.03 -18.96
C VAL A 95 -62.58 21.91 -18.12
N SER A 96 -61.94 20.93 -18.75
CA SER A 96 -61.31 19.82 -18.04
C SER A 96 -60.08 20.29 -17.27
N ALA A 97 -59.88 19.77 -16.06
CA ALA A 97 -58.59 19.90 -15.40
C ALA A 97 -57.49 19.24 -16.25
N PRO A 98 -56.27 19.81 -16.32
CA PRO A 98 -55.13 19.12 -16.90
C PRO A 98 -54.92 17.76 -16.20
N PRO A 99 -54.49 16.70 -16.91
CA PRO A 99 -54.26 15.40 -16.29
C PRO A 99 -53.12 15.49 -15.26
N PRO A 100 -53.23 14.79 -14.11
CA PRO A 100 -52.14 14.68 -13.13
C PRO A 100 -50.88 14.13 -13.78
N ASP A 101 -49.72 14.67 -13.40
CA ASP A 101 -48.43 14.26 -13.94
C ASP A 101 -47.28 14.48 -12.92
N PHE A 102 -46.05 14.14 -13.28
CA PHE A 102 -44.87 14.45 -12.46
C PHE A 102 -43.66 14.83 -13.30
N ALA A 103 -42.72 15.55 -12.69
CA ALA A 103 -41.38 15.76 -13.23
C ALA A 103 -40.36 15.02 -12.35
N LEU A 104 -39.45 14.27 -12.97
CA LEU A 104 -38.37 13.56 -12.29
C LEU A 104 -37.06 14.36 -12.44
N THR A 105 -36.41 14.67 -11.32
CA THR A 105 -35.16 15.45 -11.30
C THR A 105 -34.05 14.75 -10.52
N LEU A 106 -32.82 14.96 -10.97
CA LEU A 106 -31.59 14.43 -10.37
C LEU A 106 -30.67 15.59 -9.99
N THR A 107 -30.12 15.53 -8.78
CA THR A 107 -29.13 16.51 -8.31
C THR A 107 -27.98 15.78 -7.60
N PRO A 108 -26.74 15.85 -8.11
CA PRO A 108 -26.33 16.51 -9.36
C PRO A 108 -26.77 15.74 -10.62
N ALA A 109 -26.80 16.42 -11.77
CA ALA A 109 -27.09 15.80 -13.09
C ALA A 109 -25.86 15.14 -13.74
N SER A 110 -24.67 15.36 -13.18
CA SER A 110 -23.44 14.68 -13.55
C SER A 110 -22.67 14.27 -12.30
N LEU A 111 -22.03 13.11 -12.33
CA LEU A 111 -21.26 12.58 -11.21
C LEU A 111 -19.98 11.95 -11.73
N THR A 112 -18.88 12.14 -11.00
CA THR A 112 -17.63 11.42 -11.24
C THR A 112 -17.34 10.52 -10.05
N VAL A 113 -17.18 9.22 -10.27
CA VAL A 113 -16.79 8.24 -9.25
C VAL A 113 -15.43 7.65 -9.62
N VAL A 114 -14.59 7.39 -8.62
CA VAL A 114 -13.30 6.73 -8.79
C VAL A 114 -13.45 5.29 -8.30
N GLY A 115 -12.91 4.33 -9.04
CA GLY A 115 -12.94 2.91 -8.68
C GLY A 115 -12.35 2.69 -7.30
N GLY A 116 -13.10 1.99 -6.44
CA GLY A 116 -12.69 1.64 -5.08
C GLY A 116 -13.02 2.68 -4.03
N SER A 117 -13.22 3.95 -4.40
CA SER A 117 -13.55 5.03 -3.46
C SER A 117 -14.94 4.91 -2.82
N THR A 118 -15.18 5.70 -1.78
CA THR A 118 -16.50 5.84 -1.17
C THR A 118 -17.54 6.32 -2.19
N GLY A 119 -18.70 5.65 -2.20
CA GLY A 119 -19.79 5.99 -3.12
C GLY A 119 -20.34 7.40 -2.88
N LEU A 120 -20.82 8.03 -3.96
CA LEU A 120 -21.31 9.40 -3.91
C LEU A 120 -22.84 9.46 -4.07
N PRO A 121 -23.53 10.34 -3.32
CA PRO A 121 -24.97 10.43 -3.35
C PRO A 121 -25.49 11.22 -4.57
N VAL A 122 -26.63 10.77 -5.10
CA VAL A 122 -27.47 11.47 -6.08
C VAL A 122 -28.86 11.62 -5.46
N SER A 123 -29.31 12.87 -5.33
CA SER A 123 -30.66 13.18 -4.88
C SER A 123 -31.64 12.99 -6.04
N VAL A 124 -32.66 12.17 -5.83
CA VAL A 124 -33.72 11.85 -6.80
C VAL A 124 -35.03 12.39 -6.26
N ALA A 125 -35.69 13.26 -7.02
CA ALA A 125 -36.96 13.87 -6.62
C ALA A 125 -38.03 13.74 -7.71
N ALA A 126 -39.26 13.48 -7.28
CA ALA A 126 -40.44 13.63 -8.11
C ALA A 126 -41.20 14.89 -7.66
N ALA A 127 -41.47 15.82 -8.57
CA ALA A 127 -42.33 16.98 -8.32
C ALA A 127 -43.71 16.73 -8.91
N ALA A 128 -44.77 16.92 -8.11
CA ALA A 128 -46.14 16.79 -8.59
C ALA A 128 -46.47 17.90 -9.61
N VAL A 129 -47.04 17.50 -10.74
CA VAL A 129 -47.61 18.38 -11.77
C VAL A 129 -49.12 18.11 -11.81
N ASN A 130 -49.93 19.16 -11.93
CA ASN A 130 -51.40 19.05 -11.96
C ASN A 130 -51.98 18.20 -10.81
N SER A 131 -51.41 18.36 -9.60
CA SER A 131 -51.87 17.73 -8.36
C SER A 131 -51.79 16.20 -8.30
N LEU A 132 -50.78 15.59 -8.94
CA LEU A 132 -50.49 14.17 -8.74
C LEU A 132 -50.22 13.85 -7.26
N THR A 133 -50.93 12.86 -6.72
CA THR A 133 -50.77 12.37 -5.34
C THR A 133 -50.25 10.93 -5.26
N GLY A 134 -50.16 10.22 -6.38
CA GLY A 134 -49.62 8.86 -6.45
C GLY A 134 -48.10 8.83 -6.22
N THR A 135 -47.60 7.71 -5.72
CA THR A 135 -46.15 7.47 -5.60
C THR A 135 -45.54 7.21 -6.98
N VAL A 136 -44.24 7.50 -7.11
CA VAL A 136 -43.45 7.26 -8.32
C VAL A 136 -42.41 6.19 -8.02
N ALA A 137 -42.55 5.01 -8.62
CA ALA A 137 -41.55 3.95 -8.54
C ALA A 137 -40.43 4.25 -9.52
N VAL A 138 -39.17 4.24 -9.07
CA VAL A 138 -38.00 4.56 -9.90
C VAL A 138 -37.09 3.34 -10.03
N ALA A 139 -36.80 2.96 -11.27
CA ALA A 139 -35.79 1.97 -11.62
C ALA A 139 -34.54 2.65 -12.19
N ILE A 140 -33.36 2.11 -11.88
CA ILE A 140 -32.06 2.60 -12.33
C ILE A 140 -31.47 1.59 -13.30
N THR A 141 -31.14 2.02 -14.51
CA THR A 141 -30.56 1.17 -15.56
C THR A 141 -29.28 1.80 -16.13
N ASP A 142 -28.56 1.03 -16.95
CA ASP A 142 -27.40 1.51 -17.71
C ASP A 142 -26.18 1.90 -16.86
N LEU A 143 -26.07 1.30 -15.67
CA LEU A 143 -24.86 1.36 -14.84
C LEU A 143 -23.69 0.63 -15.54
N PRO A 144 -22.49 1.22 -15.64
CA PRO A 144 -21.31 0.54 -16.15
C PRO A 144 -20.96 -0.71 -15.35
N SER A 145 -20.25 -1.66 -15.99
CA SER A 145 -19.73 -2.84 -15.31
C SER A 145 -18.83 -2.43 -14.13
N GLY A 146 -19.07 -3.03 -12.96
CA GLY A 146 -18.38 -2.67 -11.72
C GLY A 146 -18.95 -1.46 -10.98
N VAL A 147 -20.04 -0.84 -11.47
CA VAL A 147 -20.74 0.25 -10.77
C VAL A 147 -22.08 -0.24 -10.21
N THR A 148 -22.38 0.13 -8.97
CA THR A 148 -23.64 -0.20 -8.28
C THR A 148 -24.36 1.06 -7.79
N ALA A 149 -25.68 0.93 -7.60
CA ALA A 149 -26.54 1.96 -7.01
C ALA A 149 -27.24 1.39 -5.77
N ASN A 150 -27.21 2.12 -4.66
CA ASN A 150 -27.88 1.72 -3.41
C ASN A 150 -28.76 2.86 -2.86
N PRO A 151 -30.09 2.69 -2.78
CA PRO A 151 -30.84 1.52 -3.25
C PRO A 151 -30.90 1.43 -4.78
N ALA A 152 -31.05 0.22 -5.34
CA ALA A 152 -31.14 -0.01 -6.78
C ALA A 152 -32.52 0.41 -7.39
N THR A 153 -33.53 0.55 -6.53
CA THR A 153 -34.87 1.03 -6.88
C THR A 153 -35.41 1.92 -5.77
N LEU A 154 -36.23 2.91 -6.12
CA LEU A 154 -36.84 3.84 -5.16
C LEU A 154 -38.37 3.87 -5.27
N SER A 155 -39.04 4.33 -4.22
CA SER A 155 -40.44 4.74 -4.28
C SER A 155 -40.56 6.14 -3.72
N LEU A 156 -40.81 7.12 -4.59
CA LEU A 156 -40.83 8.54 -4.26
C LEU A 156 -42.25 9.00 -3.97
N THR A 157 -42.42 9.74 -2.88
CA THR A 157 -43.61 10.57 -2.65
C THR A 157 -43.35 11.93 -3.29
N PRO A 158 -44.22 12.45 -4.17
CA PRO A 158 -44.00 13.75 -4.78
C PRO A 158 -43.74 14.86 -3.75
N GLY A 159 -42.67 15.63 -3.95
CA GLY A 159 -42.19 16.65 -3.02
C GLY A 159 -41.19 16.19 -1.96
N ALA A 160 -40.92 14.87 -1.83
CA ALA A 160 -39.93 14.31 -0.92
C ALA A 160 -38.82 13.58 -1.69
N ALA A 161 -37.64 14.19 -1.75
CA ALA A 161 -36.47 13.60 -2.41
C ALA A 161 -35.87 12.44 -1.59
N GLN A 162 -35.25 11.48 -2.28
CA GLN A 162 -34.47 10.40 -1.67
C GLN A 162 -33.07 10.34 -2.28
N SER A 163 -32.12 9.78 -1.53
CA SER A 163 -30.72 9.65 -1.98
C SER A 163 -30.44 8.25 -2.51
N VAL A 164 -29.70 8.17 -3.62
CA VAL A 164 -29.08 6.95 -4.13
C VAL A 164 -27.57 7.12 -4.11
N VAL A 165 -26.85 6.18 -3.50
CA VAL A 165 -25.39 6.17 -3.50
C VAL A 165 -24.89 5.35 -4.70
N ILE A 166 -24.12 5.99 -5.58
CA ILE A 166 -23.45 5.36 -6.72
C ILE A 166 -22.02 5.01 -6.31
N THR A 167 -21.63 3.73 -6.44
CA THR A 167 -20.31 3.23 -6.04
C THR A 167 -19.64 2.50 -7.19
N ALA A 168 -18.34 2.72 -7.41
CA ALA A 168 -17.55 1.98 -8.38
C ALA A 168 -16.59 1.03 -7.66
N ALA A 169 -16.55 -0.25 -8.06
CA ALA A 169 -15.59 -1.22 -7.54
C ALA A 169 -14.14 -0.82 -7.89
N PRO A 170 -13.12 -1.26 -7.14
CA PRO A 170 -11.70 -1.00 -7.47
C PRO A 170 -11.31 -1.47 -8.88
N THR A 171 -12.00 -2.49 -9.39
CA THR A 171 -11.80 -3.08 -10.72
C THR A 171 -12.65 -2.44 -11.81
N ALA A 172 -13.44 -1.41 -11.50
CA ALA A 172 -14.28 -0.73 -12.49
C ALA A 172 -13.40 -0.04 -13.54
N ALA A 173 -13.64 -0.36 -14.81
CA ALA A 173 -12.92 0.25 -15.92
C ALA A 173 -13.32 1.72 -16.08
N ALA A 174 -12.39 2.54 -16.59
CA ALA A 174 -12.69 3.92 -16.92
C ALA A 174 -13.78 3.98 -17.99
N ALA A 175 -14.83 4.75 -17.74
CA ALA A 175 -15.99 4.82 -18.62
C ALA A 175 -16.69 6.18 -18.50
N THR A 176 -17.35 6.59 -19.57
CA THR A 176 -18.38 7.62 -19.50
C THR A 176 -19.70 6.96 -19.90
N ALA A 177 -20.73 7.17 -19.09
CA ALA A 177 -22.03 6.52 -19.28
C ALA A 177 -23.17 7.46 -18.94
N THR A 178 -24.34 7.15 -19.49
CA THR A 178 -25.59 7.85 -19.17
C THR A 178 -26.47 6.87 -18.40
N VAL A 179 -26.54 7.04 -17.08
CA VAL A 179 -27.37 6.21 -16.20
C VAL A 179 -28.80 6.74 -16.24
N THR A 180 -29.77 5.88 -16.52
CA THR A 180 -31.17 6.28 -16.69
C THR A 180 -31.97 5.99 -15.43
N PHE A 181 -32.63 7.01 -14.90
CA PHE A 181 -33.62 6.89 -13.83
C PHE A 181 -35.01 6.98 -14.45
N THR A 182 -35.75 5.87 -14.45
CA THR A 182 -37.09 5.79 -15.03
C THR A 182 -38.13 5.76 -13.91
N GLY A 183 -38.88 6.85 -13.76
CA GLY A 183 -40.00 6.97 -12.84
C GLY A 183 -41.30 6.51 -13.48
N THR A 184 -42.11 5.72 -12.75
CA THR A 184 -43.42 5.25 -13.21
C THR A 184 -44.48 5.48 -12.13
N SER A 185 -45.63 6.05 -12.51
CA SER A 185 -46.82 6.17 -11.66
C SER A 185 -48.07 5.79 -12.46
N GLY A 186 -48.57 4.56 -12.26
CA GLY A 186 -49.63 4.00 -13.09
C GLY A 186 -49.19 3.83 -14.54
N SER A 187 -49.80 4.58 -15.47
CA SER A 187 -49.45 4.59 -16.90
C SER A 187 -48.49 5.73 -17.29
N LEU A 188 -48.17 6.63 -16.35
CA LEU A 188 -47.25 7.74 -16.58
C LEU A 188 -45.81 7.26 -16.43
N THR A 189 -44.95 7.65 -17.35
CA THR A 189 -43.51 7.33 -17.32
C THR A 189 -42.71 8.55 -17.73
N HIS A 190 -41.76 8.94 -16.89
CA HIS A 190 -40.78 10.00 -17.17
C HIS A 190 -39.40 9.51 -16.81
N SER A 191 -38.39 10.00 -17.52
CA SER A 191 -36.99 9.64 -17.26
C SER A 191 -36.15 10.88 -17.01
N SER A 192 -35.16 10.72 -16.15
CA SER A 192 -34.06 11.68 -15.96
C SER A 192 -32.75 10.91 -16.09
N THR A 193 -31.70 11.58 -16.55
CA THR A 193 -30.42 10.92 -16.83
C THR A 193 -29.28 11.54 -16.02
N LEU A 194 -28.37 10.70 -15.57
CA LEU A 194 -27.16 11.07 -14.88
C LEU A 194 -25.97 10.84 -15.82
N ALA A 195 -25.22 11.89 -16.14
CA ALA A 195 -23.94 11.74 -16.83
C ALA A 195 -22.88 11.25 -15.82
N LEU A 196 -22.54 9.97 -15.88
CA LEU A 196 -21.59 9.32 -14.97
C LEU A 196 -20.22 9.18 -15.63
N THR A 197 -19.19 9.71 -14.99
CA THR A 197 -17.79 9.41 -15.34
C THR A 197 -17.21 8.47 -14.29
N VAL A 198 -16.73 7.31 -14.72
CA VAL A 198 -15.98 6.36 -13.89
C VAL A 198 -14.50 6.54 -14.21
N GLN A 199 -13.70 6.84 -13.21
CA GLN A 199 -12.24 6.87 -13.33
C GLN A 199 -11.65 5.61 -12.70
N THR A 200 -10.63 5.04 -13.32
CA THR A 200 -9.82 4.00 -12.68
C THR A 200 -9.02 4.60 -11.55
N ILE A 201 -8.77 3.82 -10.49
CA ILE A 201 -7.80 4.19 -9.47
C ILE A 201 -6.39 4.22 -10.08
N ALA A 202 -5.63 5.29 -9.82
CA ALA A 202 -4.26 5.37 -10.28
C ALA A 202 -3.40 4.40 -9.45
N MET A 203 -2.88 3.35 -10.08
CA MET A 203 -1.95 2.41 -9.45
C MET A 203 -0.52 2.80 -9.82
N THR A 204 0.39 2.72 -8.86
CA THR A 204 1.83 2.80 -9.16
C THR A 204 2.34 1.45 -9.63
N ASN A 205 3.41 1.46 -10.45
CA ASN A 205 4.16 0.25 -10.82
C ASN A 205 5.40 0.05 -9.94
N ALA A 206 5.50 0.77 -8.82
CA ALA A 206 6.59 0.58 -7.87
C ALA A 206 6.59 -0.87 -7.35
N PRO A 207 7.77 -1.48 -7.17
CA PRO A 207 7.87 -2.78 -6.52
C PRO A 207 7.43 -2.70 -5.06
N ASP A 208 6.91 -3.81 -4.57
CA ASP A 208 6.86 -4.06 -3.14
C ASP A 208 8.29 -4.31 -2.62
N VAL A 209 8.59 -3.79 -1.44
CA VAL A 209 9.81 -4.10 -0.69
C VAL A 209 9.39 -4.77 0.61
N THR A 210 9.39 -6.11 0.59
CA THR A 210 8.78 -6.95 1.62
C THR A 210 9.78 -7.52 2.62
N THR A 211 11.07 -7.30 2.43
CA THR A 211 12.14 -7.81 3.29
C THR A 211 13.32 -6.84 3.31
N PHE A 212 14.24 -7.06 4.24
CA PHE A 212 15.50 -6.35 4.32
C PHE A 212 16.30 -6.50 3.02
N HIS A 213 16.85 -5.38 2.53
CA HIS A 213 17.72 -5.34 1.36
C HIS A 213 17.10 -5.89 0.06
N TYR A 214 15.79 -5.62 -0.11
CA TYR A 214 14.94 -5.85 -1.29
C TYR A 214 14.58 -7.29 -1.60
N ASP A 215 15.49 -8.24 -1.41
CA ASP A 215 15.24 -9.64 -1.74
C ASP A 215 15.92 -10.61 -0.77
N VAL A 216 15.69 -11.91 -1.01
CA VAL A 216 16.25 -12.98 -0.19
C VAL A 216 17.74 -13.25 -0.48
N ALA A 217 18.29 -12.71 -1.55
CA ALA A 217 19.73 -12.75 -1.84
C ALA A 217 20.50 -11.63 -1.12
N ARG A 218 19.78 -10.65 -0.57
CA ARG A 218 20.28 -9.48 0.16
C ARG A 218 21.10 -8.53 -0.72
N ASP A 219 20.78 -8.44 -2.01
CA ASP A 219 21.63 -7.76 -2.99
C ASP A 219 21.68 -6.22 -2.90
N GLY A 220 20.71 -5.63 -2.19
CA GLY A 220 20.62 -4.20 -1.96
C GLY A 220 20.13 -3.39 -3.15
N LEU A 221 19.57 -4.02 -4.19
CA LEU A 221 19.23 -3.38 -5.45
C LEU A 221 17.71 -3.27 -5.68
N ASN A 222 17.21 -2.03 -5.77
CA ASN A 222 15.97 -1.74 -6.48
C ASN A 222 16.25 -1.42 -7.96
N ALA A 223 16.17 -2.44 -8.82
CA ALA A 223 16.32 -2.30 -10.27
C ALA A 223 15.06 -1.76 -11.00
N GLN A 224 14.02 -1.36 -10.28
CA GLN A 224 12.74 -0.88 -10.83
C GLN A 224 12.48 0.61 -10.53
N GLU A 225 13.45 1.33 -9.98
CA GLU A 225 13.33 2.76 -9.72
C GLU A 225 13.46 3.55 -11.03
N THR A 226 12.40 4.30 -11.38
CA THR A 226 12.29 5.01 -12.67
C THR A 226 12.14 6.52 -12.51
N ILE A 227 11.88 6.99 -11.29
CA ILE A 227 11.62 8.39 -10.94
C ILE A 227 12.93 9.06 -10.50
N LEU A 228 13.69 8.43 -9.59
CA LEU A 228 15.01 8.94 -9.20
C LEU A 228 16.04 8.61 -10.26
N THR A 229 16.77 9.62 -10.71
CA THR A 229 17.81 9.49 -11.74
C THR A 229 19.03 10.32 -11.36
N GLN A 230 20.17 10.02 -11.97
CA GLN A 230 21.41 10.79 -11.79
C GLN A 230 21.23 12.29 -12.14
N SER A 231 20.24 12.64 -12.98
CA SER A 231 19.99 14.01 -13.41
C SER A 231 19.17 14.84 -12.41
N ASN A 232 18.29 14.20 -11.64
CA ASN A 232 17.35 14.89 -10.75
C ASN A 232 17.64 14.70 -9.26
N VAL A 233 18.48 13.74 -8.89
CA VAL A 233 19.00 13.59 -7.52
C VAL A 233 20.12 14.60 -7.32
N ASN A 234 19.75 15.83 -6.98
CA ASN A 234 20.66 16.90 -6.62
C ASN A 234 19.96 17.87 -5.65
N SER A 235 20.71 18.67 -4.88
CA SER A 235 20.14 19.50 -3.82
C SER A 235 19.14 20.58 -4.27
N THR A 236 19.04 20.86 -5.57
CA THR A 236 18.06 21.80 -6.12
C THR A 236 16.71 21.17 -6.46
N GLN A 237 16.69 19.88 -6.83
CA GLN A 237 15.50 19.17 -7.30
C GLN A 237 15.07 18.02 -6.39
N PHE A 238 15.95 17.56 -5.51
CA PHE A 238 15.73 16.49 -4.55
C PHE A 238 16.09 16.96 -3.15
N GLY A 239 15.34 16.49 -2.15
CA GLY A 239 15.58 16.83 -0.75
C GLY A 239 14.55 16.18 0.17
N LYS A 240 14.58 16.58 1.45
CA LYS A 240 13.62 16.11 2.45
C LYS A 240 12.25 16.71 2.16
N ILE A 241 11.24 15.85 2.02
CA ILE A 241 9.85 16.22 1.74
C ILE A 241 8.90 15.91 2.90
N GLY A 242 9.32 15.10 3.87
CA GLY A 242 8.49 14.68 4.99
C GLY A 242 9.28 14.10 6.14
N PHE A 243 8.57 13.84 7.24
CA PHE A 243 9.09 13.12 8.40
C PHE A 243 7.92 12.44 9.13
N ASP A 244 7.92 11.11 9.12
CA ASP A 244 6.89 10.29 9.76
C ASP A 244 7.31 10.02 11.20
N ALA A 245 6.72 10.74 12.14
CA ALA A 245 7.07 10.64 13.56
C ALA A 245 6.56 9.33 14.17
N VAL A 246 7.42 8.66 14.94
CA VAL A 246 7.07 7.44 15.68
C VAL A 246 7.46 7.58 17.15
N ASP A 247 7.13 6.59 17.97
CA ASP A 247 7.34 6.64 19.41
C ASP A 247 8.74 6.23 19.85
N GLY A 248 9.44 5.37 19.11
CA GLY A 248 10.73 4.80 19.48
C GLY A 248 11.77 4.87 18.36
N LYS A 249 12.95 4.30 18.61
CA LYS A 249 14.01 4.19 17.59
C LYS A 249 13.56 3.27 16.46
N VAL A 250 13.90 3.65 15.24
CA VAL A 250 13.72 2.84 14.03
C VAL A 250 15.09 2.27 13.66
N ASP A 251 15.40 1.08 14.17
CA ASP A 251 16.60 0.30 13.83
C ASP A 251 16.30 -0.59 12.60
N ALA A 252 15.12 -1.21 12.60
CA ALA A 252 14.57 -1.97 11.49
C ALA A 252 14.44 -1.14 10.21
N GLN A 253 14.82 -1.70 9.07
CA GLN A 253 14.56 -1.09 7.77
C GLN A 253 13.03 -0.98 7.56
N PRO A 254 12.49 0.20 7.23
CA PRO A 254 11.11 0.30 6.80
C PRO A 254 10.81 -0.61 5.61
N LEU A 255 9.57 -1.10 5.51
CA LEU A 255 9.07 -1.89 4.38
C LEU A 255 8.02 -1.11 3.61
N PHE A 256 7.85 -1.42 2.33
CA PHE A 256 6.93 -0.70 1.46
C PHE A 256 6.07 -1.65 0.65
N LEU A 257 4.78 -1.35 0.55
CA LEU A 257 3.88 -2.00 -0.40
C LEU A 257 3.20 -0.96 -1.28
N ALA A 258 3.25 -1.19 -2.58
CA ALA A 258 2.49 -0.41 -3.54
C ALA A 258 1.02 -0.86 -3.54
N ASN A 259 0.07 0.06 -3.72
CA ASN A 259 -1.32 -0.28 -4.04
C ASN A 259 -2.05 -1.18 -3.00
N VAL A 260 -1.92 -0.90 -1.71
CA VAL A 260 -2.67 -1.58 -0.63
C VAL A 260 -4.05 -0.96 -0.46
N PHE A 261 -5.10 -1.79 -0.43
CA PHE A 261 -6.46 -1.30 -0.24
C PHE A 261 -6.81 -1.19 1.24
N VAL A 262 -6.89 0.03 1.77
CA VAL A 262 -7.21 0.31 3.18
C VAL A 262 -8.40 1.25 3.27
N GLY A 263 -9.40 0.94 4.10
CA GLY A 263 -10.52 1.84 4.37
C GLY A 263 -11.34 2.25 3.14
N GLY A 264 -11.34 1.45 2.07
CA GLY A 264 -12.03 1.81 0.82
C GLY A 264 -11.22 2.73 -0.09
N GLN A 265 -9.89 2.82 0.07
CA GLN A 265 -9.01 3.58 -0.82
C GLN A 265 -7.72 2.81 -1.05
N LEU A 266 -7.05 3.11 -2.15
CA LEU A 266 -5.75 2.54 -2.46
C LEU A 266 -4.65 3.45 -1.94
N HIS A 267 -3.68 2.87 -1.24
CA HIS A 267 -2.56 3.56 -0.64
C HIS A 267 -1.26 2.88 -1.07
N ASN A 268 -0.20 3.66 -1.25
CA ASN A 268 1.13 3.12 -1.06
C ASN A 268 1.41 3.17 0.44
N VAL A 269 1.91 2.09 1.03
CA VAL A 269 2.00 1.99 2.49
C VAL A 269 3.43 1.72 2.90
N LEU A 270 3.92 2.54 3.82
CA LEU A 270 5.20 2.35 4.51
C LEU A 270 4.93 1.72 5.88
N TYR A 271 5.54 0.58 6.15
CA TYR A 271 5.48 -0.10 7.44
C TYR A 271 6.75 0.17 8.23
N VAL A 272 6.60 0.58 9.49
CA VAL A 272 7.71 1.00 10.35
C VAL A 272 7.58 0.32 11.71
N ALA A 273 8.61 -0.41 12.11
CA ALA A 273 8.72 -1.01 13.43
C ALA A 273 9.66 -0.19 14.34
N THR A 274 9.42 -0.24 15.65
CA THR A 274 10.21 0.52 16.63
C THR A 274 10.67 -0.33 17.81
N GLU A 275 11.75 0.12 18.45
CA GLU A 275 12.23 -0.40 19.74
C GLU A 275 11.19 -0.26 20.88
N HIS A 276 10.10 0.49 20.67
CA HIS A 276 8.97 0.55 21.60
C HIS A 276 7.97 -0.63 21.44
N ASN A 277 8.29 -1.65 20.63
CA ASN A 277 7.35 -2.69 20.22
C ASN A 277 6.09 -2.12 19.55
N SER A 278 6.25 -1.01 18.83
CA SER A 278 5.18 -0.44 18.00
C SER A 278 5.42 -0.74 16.54
N VAL A 279 4.36 -1.04 15.82
CA VAL A 279 4.33 -1.12 14.35
C VAL A 279 3.36 -0.07 13.84
N TYR A 280 3.80 0.67 12.83
CA TYR A 280 3.05 1.73 12.18
C TYR A 280 2.83 1.37 10.71
N ALA A 281 1.69 1.79 10.17
CA ALA A 281 1.50 1.96 8.73
C ALA A 281 1.25 3.43 8.42
N PHE A 282 2.02 3.99 7.51
CA PHE A 282 1.85 5.33 6.97
C PHE A 282 1.45 5.26 5.50
N ASP A 283 0.55 6.15 5.09
CA ASP A 283 0.35 6.45 3.68
C ASP A 283 1.65 7.07 3.15
N ALA A 284 2.36 6.30 2.32
CA ALA A 284 3.67 6.65 1.82
C ALA A 284 3.64 7.87 0.88
N ASP A 285 2.47 8.29 0.40
CA ASP A 285 2.30 9.44 -0.51
C ASP A 285 2.11 10.77 0.20
N ASN A 286 1.52 10.76 1.40
CA ASN A 286 1.22 11.99 2.14
C ASN A 286 1.67 11.99 3.62
N GLY A 287 2.23 10.88 4.13
CA GLY A 287 2.72 10.75 5.50
C GLY A 287 1.62 10.58 6.56
N THR A 288 0.36 10.40 6.16
CA THR A 288 -0.73 10.19 7.12
C THR A 288 -0.60 8.81 7.76
N GLN A 289 -0.60 8.75 9.09
CA GLN A 289 -0.69 7.48 9.80
C GLN A 289 -2.03 6.80 9.52
N ILE A 290 -1.98 5.60 8.94
CA ILE A 290 -3.14 4.75 8.68
C ILE A 290 -3.53 4.03 9.97
N TRP A 291 -2.58 3.35 10.59
CA TRP A 291 -2.74 2.68 11.88
C TRP A 291 -1.43 2.61 12.66
N LYS A 292 -1.55 2.35 13.96
CA LYS A 292 -0.46 2.03 14.88
C LYS A 292 -0.94 0.93 15.82
N THR A 293 -0.12 -0.10 16.02
CA THR A 293 -0.34 -1.16 16.99
C THR A 293 0.90 -1.31 17.88
N SER A 294 0.69 -1.60 19.17
CA SER A 294 1.74 -2.14 20.02
C SER A 294 1.58 -3.66 20.11
N ILE A 295 2.68 -4.40 19.98
CA ILE A 295 2.71 -5.86 20.09
C ILE A 295 3.01 -6.34 21.52
N LEU A 296 3.05 -5.42 22.50
CA LEU A 296 3.24 -5.78 23.91
C LEU A 296 2.08 -6.63 24.43
N GLY A 297 2.43 -7.67 25.20
CA GLY A 297 1.45 -8.43 25.96
C GLY A 297 0.77 -7.58 27.03
N SER A 298 -0.41 -8.01 27.47
CA SER A 298 -1.15 -7.31 28.53
C SER A 298 -0.34 -7.22 29.82
N GLY A 299 0.01 -6.00 30.23
CA GLY A 299 0.76 -5.73 31.46
C GLY A 299 2.28 -5.85 31.31
N GLU A 300 2.78 -5.94 30.08
CA GLU A 300 4.20 -5.96 29.77
C GLU A 300 4.71 -4.59 29.33
N THR A 301 6.03 -4.42 29.39
CA THR A 301 6.77 -3.31 28.80
C THR A 301 7.77 -3.85 27.79
N THR A 302 8.40 -2.98 27.01
CA THR A 302 9.64 -3.32 26.30
C THR A 302 10.69 -3.84 27.28
N SER A 303 11.63 -4.64 26.77
CA SER A 303 12.75 -5.10 27.59
C SER A 303 13.68 -3.93 27.92
N ASP A 304 14.32 -3.97 29.08
CA ASP A 304 15.48 -3.12 29.34
C ASP A 304 16.65 -3.50 28.42
N ASP A 305 17.65 -2.61 28.32
CA ASP A 305 18.87 -2.83 27.53
C ASP A 305 19.81 -3.92 28.07
N ARG A 306 19.41 -4.61 29.15
CA ARG A 306 20.20 -5.65 29.82
C ARG A 306 21.58 -5.16 30.30
N GLY A 307 21.77 -3.84 30.44
CA GLY A 307 23.08 -3.23 30.73
C GLY A 307 24.04 -3.23 29.54
N CYS A 308 23.55 -3.45 28.33
CA CYS A 308 24.31 -3.52 27.09
C CYS A 308 24.05 -2.28 26.21
N SER A 309 25.12 -1.64 25.73
CA SER A 309 24.99 -0.41 24.92
C SER A 309 24.77 -0.67 23.42
N GLN A 310 24.72 -1.94 23.00
CA GLN A 310 24.54 -2.31 21.60
C GLN A 310 23.12 -1.94 21.12
N ILE A 311 22.09 -2.30 21.89
CA ILE A 311 20.68 -1.92 21.71
C ILE A 311 20.21 -1.27 23.02
N THR A 312 19.89 0.03 22.98
CA THR A 312 19.68 0.87 24.18
C THR A 312 18.78 2.05 23.83
N PRO A 313 17.97 2.63 24.75
CA PRO A 313 17.83 2.32 26.18
C PRO A 313 16.95 1.12 26.52
N GLU A 314 16.30 0.54 25.51
CA GLU A 314 15.37 -0.57 25.62
C GLU A 314 15.55 -1.47 24.39
N ILE A 315 14.91 -2.64 24.44
CA ILE A 315 14.90 -3.62 23.37
C ILE A 315 13.45 -3.98 23.06
N GLY A 316 13.02 -3.72 21.83
CA GLY A 316 11.70 -4.05 21.31
C GLY A 316 11.81 -4.79 19.99
N ILE A 317 11.32 -4.19 18.89
CA ILE A 317 11.51 -4.72 17.54
C ILE A 317 12.77 -4.08 16.95
N THR A 318 13.86 -4.86 16.93
CA THR A 318 15.15 -4.44 16.34
C THR A 318 15.32 -4.93 14.91
N SER A 319 14.92 -6.17 14.64
CA SER A 319 15.02 -6.77 13.31
C SER A 319 14.11 -6.10 12.29
N THR A 320 14.54 -6.17 11.03
CA THR A 320 13.64 -5.83 9.93
C THR A 320 12.56 -6.92 9.79
N PRO A 321 11.25 -6.55 9.82
CA PRO A 321 10.15 -7.48 9.59
C PRO A 321 10.19 -8.13 8.19
N VAL A 322 9.29 -9.07 7.94
CA VAL A 322 9.04 -9.60 6.59
C VAL A 322 7.55 -9.62 6.27
N ILE A 323 7.18 -9.41 5.00
CA ILE A 323 5.79 -9.37 4.55
C ILE A 323 5.52 -10.49 3.53
N ASP A 324 4.40 -11.21 3.69
CA ASP A 324 3.76 -11.91 2.57
C ASP A 324 2.41 -11.24 2.26
N ARG A 325 2.35 -10.63 1.07
CA ARG A 325 1.16 -9.95 0.55
C ARG A 325 -0.03 -10.90 0.30
N ARG A 326 0.23 -12.19 0.18
CA ARG A 326 -0.76 -13.24 -0.12
C ARG A 326 -1.22 -13.98 1.13
N GLN A 327 -0.57 -13.76 2.27
CA GLN A 327 -0.88 -14.49 3.50
C GLN A 327 -2.04 -13.81 4.24
N GLY A 328 -3.14 -14.56 4.41
CA GLY A 328 -4.38 -14.02 4.96
C GLY A 328 -5.17 -13.17 3.95
N THR A 329 -6.25 -12.53 4.41
CA THR A 329 -7.18 -11.82 3.52
C THR A 329 -6.56 -10.58 2.87
N ASN A 330 -5.74 -9.84 3.62
CA ASN A 330 -5.16 -8.57 3.17
C ASN A 330 -3.63 -8.61 3.05
N GLY A 331 -3.02 -9.80 3.19
CA GLY A 331 -1.58 -9.98 3.42
C GLY A 331 -1.19 -9.77 4.89
N SER A 332 0.00 -10.23 5.27
CA SER A 332 0.49 -10.23 6.65
C SER A 332 1.93 -9.71 6.76
N LEU A 333 2.20 -8.94 7.81
CA LEU A 333 3.54 -8.55 8.26
C LEU A 333 3.93 -9.41 9.47
N PHE A 334 5.12 -10.00 9.42
CA PHE A 334 5.69 -10.80 10.49
C PHE A 334 6.82 -10.07 11.17
N THR A 335 6.80 -10.04 12.49
CA THR A 335 7.79 -9.31 13.30
C THR A 335 7.98 -10.00 14.64
N ILE A 336 9.16 -9.82 15.25
CA ILE A 336 9.46 -10.28 16.60
C ILE A 336 9.75 -9.07 17.49
N GLY A 337 9.19 -9.08 18.70
CA GLY A 337 9.48 -8.08 19.72
C GLY A 337 9.87 -8.71 21.04
N MET A 338 10.83 -8.07 21.73
CA MET A 338 11.24 -8.43 23.08
C MET A 338 10.44 -7.65 24.12
N SER A 339 9.89 -8.32 25.11
CA SER A 339 9.14 -7.66 26.19
C SER A 339 9.50 -8.22 27.57
N LYS A 340 9.09 -7.49 28.60
CA LYS A 340 9.28 -7.86 30.00
C LYS A 340 7.96 -7.75 30.75
N ASP A 341 7.61 -8.81 31.48
CA ASP A 341 6.41 -8.84 32.29
C ASP A 341 6.63 -8.23 33.70
N ALA A 342 5.52 -8.02 34.41
CA ALA A 342 5.53 -7.43 35.75
C ALA A 342 6.28 -8.26 36.81
N ASN A 343 6.53 -9.55 36.56
CA ASN A 343 7.32 -10.43 37.43
C ASN A 343 8.81 -10.46 37.04
N GLY A 344 9.19 -9.74 36.00
CA GLY A 344 10.55 -9.68 35.48
C GLY A 344 10.90 -10.81 34.49
N GLY A 345 9.91 -11.58 34.03
CA GLY A 345 10.09 -12.55 32.95
C GLY A 345 10.26 -11.84 31.59
N TYR A 346 11.19 -12.34 30.78
CA TYR A 346 11.43 -11.83 29.43
C TYR A 346 10.76 -12.73 28.40
N HIS A 347 10.23 -12.12 27.35
CA HIS A 347 9.54 -12.80 26.28
C HIS A 347 10.07 -12.30 24.95
N GLN A 348 10.15 -13.21 23.99
CA GLN A 348 10.37 -12.91 22.58
C GLN A 348 9.16 -13.49 21.85
N ARG A 349 8.42 -12.71 21.07
CA ARG A 349 7.18 -13.19 20.44
C ARG A 349 7.12 -12.90 18.97
N LEU A 350 6.77 -13.92 18.18
CA LEU A 350 6.45 -13.81 16.76
C LEU A 350 4.98 -13.42 16.58
N HIS A 351 4.77 -12.31 15.88
CA HIS A 351 3.46 -11.76 15.53
C HIS A 351 3.18 -11.88 14.02
N ALA A 352 1.91 -11.92 13.65
CA ALA A 352 1.45 -11.87 12.26
C ALA A 352 0.35 -10.81 12.13
N LEU A 353 0.72 -9.60 11.73
CA LEU A 353 -0.16 -8.45 11.68
C LEU A 353 -0.82 -8.31 10.31
N ASP A 354 -2.14 -8.14 10.28
CA ASP A 354 -2.87 -7.82 9.05
C ASP A 354 -2.42 -6.45 8.53
N LEU A 355 -2.06 -6.39 7.24
CA LEU A 355 -1.45 -5.20 6.63
C LEU A 355 -2.36 -3.96 6.62
N THR A 356 -3.68 -4.13 6.76
CA THR A 356 -4.67 -3.05 6.64
C THR A 356 -5.16 -2.55 7.99
N THR A 357 -5.05 -3.37 9.04
CA THR A 357 -5.56 -3.05 10.38
C THR A 357 -4.48 -2.99 11.45
N GLY A 358 -3.32 -3.62 11.20
CA GLY A 358 -2.23 -3.76 12.17
C GLY A 358 -2.56 -4.70 13.33
N LEU A 359 -3.66 -5.45 13.26
CA LEU A 359 -4.06 -6.41 14.30
C LEU A 359 -3.47 -7.78 14.00
N ASP A 360 -3.13 -8.53 15.06
CA ASP A 360 -2.73 -9.92 14.90
C ASP A 360 -3.84 -10.74 14.22
N THR A 361 -3.45 -11.50 13.20
CA THR A 361 -4.30 -12.42 12.42
C THR A 361 -4.56 -13.73 13.15
N GLY A 362 -3.84 -13.99 14.24
CA GLY A 362 -3.92 -15.16 15.09
C GLY A 362 -3.34 -14.89 16.49
N SER A 363 -3.04 -15.94 17.25
CA SER A 363 -2.32 -15.75 18.52
C SER A 363 -0.81 -15.63 18.26
N PRO A 364 -0.13 -14.63 18.82
CA PRO A 364 1.32 -14.56 18.80
C PRO A 364 1.95 -15.81 19.41
N THR A 365 3.16 -16.17 18.98
CA THR A 365 3.88 -17.35 19.46
C THR A 365 5.13 -16.94 20.23
N ASP A 366 5.23 -17.35 21.50
CA ASP A 366 6.48 -17.24 22.26
C ASP A 366 7.58 -18.05 21.60
N ILE A 367 8.75 -17.43 21.45
CA ILE A 367 9.94 -18.11 20.95
C ILE A 367 10.47 -19.02 22.05
N ALA A 368 10.47 -20.31 21.77
CA ALA A 368 11.09 -21.33 22.59
C ALA A 368 11.77 -22.35 21.68
N ALA A 369 12.93 -22.86 22.09
CA ALA A 369 13.62 -23.90 21.37
C ALA A 369 14.46 -24.76 22.30
N THR A 370 14.62 -26.03 21.92
CA THR A 370 15.59 -26.94 22.53
C THR A 370 16.30 -27.69 21.42
N TYR A 371 17.57 -28.00 21.62
CA TYR A 371 18.36 -28.74 20.64
C TYR A 371 19.33 -29.69 21.36
N PRO A 372 19.52 -30.95 20.90
CA PRO A 372 20.43 -31.89 21.54
C PRO A 372 21.87 -31.35 21.62
N GLY A 373 22.45 -31.34 22.81
CA GLY A 373 23.78 -30.79 23.03
C GLY A 373 24.07 -30.49 24.51
N ASN A 374 25.36 -30.30 24.82
CA ASN A 374 25.85 -30.02 26.17
C ASN A 374 26.48 -28.63 26.31
N GLY A 375 26.23 -27.74 25.35
CA GLY A 375 26.75 -26.38 25.35
C GLY A 375 26.16 -25.48 26.44
N ASP A 376 26.44 -24.20 26.31
CA ASP A 376 25.96 -23.16 27.22
C ASP A 376 24.43 -23.18 27.39
N ASN A 377 23.97 -23.02 28.63
CA ASN A 377 22.55 -23.12 29.02
C ASN A 377 21.90 -24.51 28.74
N SER A 378 22.69 -25.58 28.77
CA SER A 378 22.16 -26.94 28.60
C SER A 378 21.50 -27.51 29.86
N GLN A 379 20.44 -28.30 29.64
CA GLN A 379 19.68 -28.99 30.66
C GLN A 379 19.31 -30.39 30.15
N ASN A 380 19.69 -31.44 30.88
CA ASN A 380 19.39 -32.84 30.55
C ASN A 380 19.80 -33.25 29.11
N GLY A 381 20.94 -32.77 28.63
CA GLY A 381 21.48 -33.10 27.31
C GLY A 381 20.85 -32.33 26.14
N ASN A 382 20.10 -31.25 26.42
CA ASN A 382 19.66 -30.30 25.40
C ASN A 382 20.11 -28.89 25.78
N VAL A 383 20.59 -28.13 24.81
CA VAL A 383 20.71 -26.67 24.90
C VAL A 383 19.31 -26.08 24.88
N VAL A 384 19.05 -25.09 25.73
CA VAL A 384 17.73 -24.47 25.89
C VAL A 384 17.82 -22.99 25.50
N PHE A 385 16.93 -22.55 24.61
CA PHE A 385 16.78 -21.13 24.30
C PHE A 385 16.17 -20.41 25.50
N ASP A 386 16.82 -19.34 25.96
CA ASP A 386 16.35 -18.51 27.07
C ASP A 386 16.14 -17.08 26.55
N PRO A 387 14.88 -16.59 26.48
CA PRO A 387 14.57 -15.30 25.88
C PRO A 387 15.31 -14.12 26.53
N VAL A 388 15.80 -14.23 27.76
CA VAL A 388 16.57 -13.15 28.43
C VAL A 388 18.00 -12.97 27.89
N GLN A 389 18.53 -13.98 27.19
CA GLN A 389 19.92 -14.00 26.71
C GLN A 389 20.07 -13.49 25.28
N TYR A 390 18.96 -13.33 24.56
CA TYR A 390 18.98 -13.02 23.14
C TYR A 390 18.11 -11.82 22.78
N ALA A 391 18.52 -11.11 21.73
CA ALA A 391 17.68 -10.20 20.97
C ALA A 391 17.55 -10.70 19.52
N GLU A 392 16.47 -10.30 18.85
CA GLU A 392 16.26 -10.58 17.43
C GLU A 392 16.69 -9.35 16.63
N ARG A 393 17.96 -9.37 16.20
CA ARG A 393 18.62 -8.26 15.48
C ARG A 393 18.73 -8.54 13.99
N ALA A 394 18.99 -9.80 13.61
CA ALA A 394 19.05 -10.20 12.21
C ALA A 394 17.68 -10.01 11.54
N ALA A 395 17.63 -9.61 10.28
CA ALA A 395 16.34 -9.47 9.60
C ALA A 395 15.64 -10.82 9.41
N LEU A 396 14.31 -10.82 9.50
CA LEU A 396 13.52 -12.02 9.24
C LEU A 396 13.63 -12.45 7.77
N LEU A 397 13.67 -13.76 7.56
CA LEU A 397 13.61 -14.36 6.22
C LEU A 397 12.30 -15.14 6.06
N LEU A 398 11.51 -14.79 5.05
CA LEU A 398 10.40 -15.62 4.60
C LEU A 398 10.83 -16.44 3.38
N LEU A 399 10.74 -17.76 3.49
CA LEU A 399 11.08 -18.67 2.41
C LEU A 399 10.15 -19.89 2.43
N ASN A 400 9.49 -20.15 1.29
CA ASN A 400 8.62 -21.32 1.10
C ASN A 400 7.57 -21.51 2.22
N GLY A 401 6.95 -20.41 2.65
CA GLY A 401 5.93 -20.39 3.70
C GLY A 401 6.46 -20.58 5.13
N ASN A 402 7.78 -20.47 5.33
CA ASN A 402 8.42 -20.51 6.63
C ASN A 402 9.17 -19.21 6.91
N ILE A 403 9.05 -18.72 8.14
CA ILE A 403 9.78 -17.58 8.68
C ILE A 403 10.99 -18.13 9.44
N TYR A 404 12.19 -17.76 9.00
CA TYR A 404 13.45 -18.13 9.63
C TYR A 404 14.03 -16.94 10.39
N THR A 405 14.58 -17.24 11.57
CA THR A 405 15.12 -16.28 12.54
C THR A 405 16.56 -16.64 12.89
N GLY A 406 17.40 -15.61 13.12
CA GLY A 406 18.75 -15.72 13.69
C GLY A 406 18.87 -14.86 14.94
N TRP A 407 19.65 -15.29 15.92
CA TRP A 407 19.61 -14.70 17.27
C TRP A 407 20.97 -14.14 17.71
N THR A 408 20.99 -12.87 18.14
CA THR A 408 22.16 -12.21 18.73
C THR A 408 22.18 -12.38 20.23
N SER A 409 23.37 -12.40 20.85
CA SER A 409 23.54 -12.24 22.30
C SER A 409 23.43 -10.76 22.72
N HIS A 410 23.42 -10.50 24.03
CA HIS A 410 23.60 -9.15 24.58
C HIS A 410 25.07 -8.91 24.99
N CYS A 411 25.85 -8.15 24.21
CA CYS A 411 27.24 -7.81 24.54
C CYS A 411 28.09 -9.03 24.96
N ASP A 412 27.93 -10.16 24.28
CA ASP A 412 28.62 -11.43 24.56
C ASP A 412 28.46 -11.93 26.00
N SER A 413 27.37 -11.53 26.65
CA SER A 413 27.05 -11.98 28.00
C SER A 413 26.48 -13.39 27.95
N GLY A 414 27.34 -14.36 28.29
CA GLY A 414 26.96 -15.76 28.48
C GLY A 414 25.89 -15.97 29.57
N PRO A 415 25.18 -17.11 29.53
CA PRO A 415 25.35 -18.23 28.59
C PRO A 415 24.51 -18.09 27.30
N TYR A 416 25.11 -18.30 26.13
CA TYR A 416 24.38 -18.31 24.85
C TYR A 416 25.04 -19.21 23.79
N THR A 417 24.29 -19.54 22.73
CA THR A 417 24.70 -20.36 21.57
C THR A 417 24.05 -19.87 20.27
N GLY A 418 24.43 -20.41 19.09
CA GLY A 418 23.95 -19.97 17.78
C GLY A 418 22.63 -20.60 17.34
N TRP A 419 21.51 -19.88 17.47
CA TRP A 419 20.17 -20.40 17.13
C TRP A 419 19.68 -19.99 15.74
N VAL A 420 19.15 -20.96 14.99
CA VAL A 420 18.28 -20.72 13.83
C VAL A 420 16.95 -21.43 14.05
N ILE A 421 15.86 -20.67 13.98
CA ILE A 421 14.52 -21.18 14.28
C ILE A 421 13.56 -20.83 13.15
N GLY A 422 12.84 -21.85 12.66
CA GLY A 422 11.83 -21.76 11.62
C GLY A 422 10.41 -21.87 12.18
N TYR A 423 9.49 -21.05 11.65
CA TYR A 423 8.07 -21.03 11.98
C TYR A 423 7.22 -21.05 10.70
N SER A 424 6.06 -21.70 10.74
CA SER A 424 5.08 -21.64 9.65
C SER A 424 4.44 -20.25 9.59
N GLU A 425 4.46 -19.59 8.44
CA GLU A 425 3.82 -18.27 8.27
C GLU A 425 2.29 -18.33 8.48
N SER A 426 1.70 -19.51 8.23
CA SER A 426 0.25 -19.70 8.25
C SER A 426 -0.32 -20.00 9.63
N THR A 427 0.50 -20.53 10.54
CA THR A 427 0.05 -20.99 11.86
C THR A 427 0.90 -20.45 13.01
N LEU A 428 2.04 -19.81 12.71
CA LEU A 428 3.08 -19.42 13.67
C LEU A 428 3.63 -20.59 14.50
N ALA A 429 3.34 -21.84 14.12
CA ALA A 429 3.89 -23.00 14.78
C ALA A 429 5.37 -23.19 14.41
N GLN A 430 6.22 -23.50 15.39
CA GLN A 430 7.62 -23.85 15.17
C GLN A 430 7.72 -25.08 14.25
N THR A 431 8.41 -24.93 13.13
CA THR A 431 8.59 -26.00 12.13
C THR A 431 9.96 -26.62 12.19
N GLN A 432 11.00 -25.83 12.48
CA GLN A 432 12.39 -26.28 12.45
C GLN A 432 13.24 -25.60 13.52
N VAL A 433 14.22 -26.31 14.05
CA VAL A 433 15.20 -25.79 15.04
C VAL A 433 16.57 -26.34 14.69
N LEU A 434 17.56 -25.45 14.68
CA LEU A 434 18.97 -25.81 14.62
C LEU A 434 19.75 -24.95 15.62
N ASN A 435 20.69 -25.58 16.31
CA ASN A 435 21.72 -24.87 17.03
C ASN A 435 23.07 -25.18 16.37
N LEU A 436 23.86 -24.14 16.10
CA LEU A 436 25.13 -24.19 15.36
C LEU A 436 26.35 -24.27 16.29
N THR A 437 26.17 -24.10 17.59
CA THR A 437 27.20 -24.33 18.63
C THR A 437 26.63 -25.19 19.77
N PRO A 438 25.99 -26.34 19.47
CA PRO A 438 25.22 -27.11 20.44
C PRO A 438 26.05 -27.75 21.57
N ASN A 439 27.35 -27.92 21.39
CA ASN A 439 28.25 -28.53 22.38
C ASN A 439 29.34 -27.57 22.89
N GLY A 440 29.33 -26.33 22.41
CA GLY A 440 30.21 -25.25 22.83
C GLY A 440 29.47 -24.09 23.49
N ASN A 441 29.99 -22.90 23.25
CA ASN A 441 29.44 -21.62 23.69
C ASN A 441 29.55 -20.58 22.57
N GLU A 442 28.81 -19.49 22.73
CA GLU A 442 28.78 -18.33 21.84
C GLU A 442 28.31 -18.67 20.41
N GLY A 443 28.77 -17.97 19.38
CA GLY A 443 28.39 -18.22 17.98
C GLY A 443 27.04 -17.62 17.61
N SER A 444 26.69 -16.47 18.18
CA SER A 444 25.45 -15.76 17.87
C SER A 444 25.39 -15.30 16.40
N ILE A 445 24.19 -14.94 15.93
CA ILE A 445 23.94 -14.53 14.54
C ILE A 445 23.36 -13.12 14.59
N TRP A 446 24.19 -12.12 14.27
CA TRP A 446 23.81 -10.71 14.39
C TRP A 446 24.02 -9.89 13.11
N MET A 447 25.02 -10.24 12.28
CA MET A 447 25.16 -9.86 10.86
C MET A 447 24.92 -8.38 10.54
N SER A 448 25.22 -7.50 11.50
CA SER A 448 24.89 -6.08 11.47
C SER A 448 23.43 -5.70 11.17
N GLY A 449 22.48 -6.58 11.47
CA GLY A 449 21.06 -6.39 11.12
C GLY A 449 20.69 -6.97 9.76
N ASP A 450 21.64 -7.55 9.03
CA ASP A 450 21.35 -8.41 7.89
C ASP A 450 20.51 -9.61 8.32
N GLY A 451 19.76 -10.16 7.37
CA GLY A 451 19.00 -11.39 7.58
C GLY A 451 19.62 -12.52 6.79
N LEU A 452 19.35 -13.76 7.23
CA LEU A 452 19.76 -14.95 6.48
C LEU A 452 19.41 -14.78 5.00
N ALA A 453 20.37 -15.06 4.12
CA ALA A 453 20.14 -15.09 2.69
C ALA A 453 19.65 -16.49 2.24
N ALA A 454 18.99 -16.56 1.09
CA ALA A 454 18.52 -17.82 0.51
C ALA A 454 18.66 -17.88 -1.00
N ASP A 455 18.91 -19.09 -1.50
CA ASP A 455 18.96 -19.37 -2.94
C ASP A 455 17.66 -19.97 -3.48
N SER A 456 17.57 -20.10 -4.80
CA SER A 456 16.42 -20.68 -5.50
C SER A 456 16.21 -22.17 -5.23
N SER A 457 17.20 -22.87 -4.68
CA SER A 457 17.09 -24.27 -4.24
C SER A 457 16.57 -24.40 -2.81
N GLY A 458 16.40 -23.27 -2.11
CA GLY A 458 15.89 -23.21 -0.75
C GLY A 458 16.96 -23.46 0.32
N PHE A 459 18.25 -23.37 0.00
CA PHE A 459 19.30 -23.33 1.03
C PHE A 459 19.34 -21.95 1.67
N LEU A 460 19.65 -21.93 2.97
CA LEU A 460 19.89 -20.70 3.73
C LEU A 460 21.40 -20.48 3.87
N TYR A 461 21.80 -19.23 3.96
CA TYR A 461 23.19 -18.82 4.19
C TYR A 461 23.22 -17.80 5.32
N LEU A 462 24.30 -17.83 6.10
CA LEU A 462 24.55 -16.90 7.20
C LEU A 462 26.03 -16.92 7.60
N LEU A 463 26.47 -15.90 8.31
CA LEU A 463 27.77 -15.87 8.99
C LEU A 463 27.58 -15.76 10.51
N GLN A 464 28.31 -16.59 11.25
CA GLN A 464 28.29 -16.57 12.72
C GLN A 464 29.33 -15.61 13.30
N ALA A 465 29.04 -15.10 14.49
CA ALA A 465 30.00 -14.39 15.33
C ALA A 465 30.98 -15.35 16.01
N ASN A 466 31.92 -14.79 16.78
CA ASN A 466 32.83 -15.50 17.67
C ASN A 466 32.14 -16.62 18.42
N GLY A 467 32.77 -17.80 18.45
CA GLY A 467 32.34 -18.87 19.32
C GLY A 467 33.08 -20.18 19.11
N THR A 468 32.59 -21.22 19.75
CA THR A 468 33.26 -22.53 19.70
C THR A 468 33.21 -23.11 18.28
N PHE A 469 34.39 -23.47 17.76
CA PHE A 469 34.56 -24.22 16.52
C PHE A 469 35.36 -25.50 16.79
N ASP A 470 34.85 -26.67 16.36
CA ASP A 470 35.63 -27.91 16.49
C ASP A 470 36.68 -28.04 15.37
N THR A 471 37.95 -27.88 15.72
CA THR A 471 39.06 -28.18 14.78
C THR A 471 39.25 -29.67 14.50
N THR A 472 38.62 -30.54 15.30
CA THR A 472 38.58 -31.98 15.02
C THR A 472 37.40 -32.28 14.09
N LEU A 473 37.71 -32.75 12.88
CA LEU A 473 36.70 -33.01 11.84
C LEU A 473 36.37 -34.51 11.71
N ASN A 474 35.13 -34.81 11.35
CA ASN A 474 34.70 -36.16 10.97
C ASN A 474 35.16 -36.55 9.55
N SER A 475 34.85 -37.76 9.10
CA SER A 475 35.29 -38.26 7.78
C SER A 475 34.75 -37.46 6.58
N ASN A 476 33.70 -36.67 6.78
CA ASN A 476 33.10 -35.81 5.75
C ASN A 476 33.62 -34.36 5.84
N GLY A 477 34.58 -34.10 6.73
CA GLY A 477 35.18 -32.77 6.92
C GLY A 477 34.31 -31.80 7.71
N PHE A 478 33.36 -32.26 8.52
CA PHE A 478 32.55 -31.39 9.40
C PHE A 478 33.04 -31.48 10.86
N PRO A 479 32.88 -30.41 11.67
CA PRO A 479 33.09 -30.38 13.12
C PRO A 479 32.55 -31.64 13.81
N ALA A 480 33.40 -32.35 14.57
CA ALA A 480 33.04 -33.64 15.15
C ALA A 480 31.99 -33.53 16.28
N SER A 481 31.95 -32.40 16.99
CA SER A 481 30.92 -32.08 17.99
C SER A 481 29.80 -31.23 17.39
N GLY A 482 29.95 -30.77 16.15
CA GLY A 482 28.94 -30.01 15.42
C GLY A 482 28.91 -28.52 15.79
N ASP A 483 30.02 -27.97 16.30
CA ASP A 483 30.15 -26.55 16.64
C ASP A 483 30.83 -25.77 15.48
N TYR A 484 30.14 -24.73 14.98
CA TYR A 484 30.50 -23.94 13.78
C TYR A 484 30.73 -22.44 14.10
N GLY A 485 31.09 -22.09 15.33
CA GLY A 485 31.32 -20.68 15.70
C GLY A 485 32.30 -19.98 14.76
N ASN A 486 32.02 -18.71 14.44
CA ASN A 486 32.75 -17.86 13.51
C ASN A 486 32.72 -18.28 12.01
N ALA A 487 31.89 -19.26 11.63
CA ALA A 487 31.84 -19.78 10.26
C ALA A 487 30.86 -19.05 9.34
N MET A 488 31.12 -19.15 8.04
CA MET A 488 30.11 -18.99 6.98
C MET A 488 29.40 -20.33 6.78
N VAL A 489 28.08 -20.37 6.90
CA VAL A 489 27.33 -21.63 6.98
C VAL A 489 26.23 -21.70 5.91
N LYS A 490 26.13 -22.85 5.22
CA LYS A 490 25.02 -23.21 4.33
C LYS A 490 24.09 -24.20 5.02
N LEU A 491 22.80 -23.91 5.09
CA LEU A 491 21.79 -24.74 5.72
C LEU A 491 20.82 -25.33 4.72
N SER A 492 20.59 -26.64 4.81
CA SER A 492 19.49 -27.31 4.10
C SER A 492 18.18 -27.10 4.85
N THR A 493 17.12 -26.71 4.14
CA THR A 493 15.74 -26.67 4.67
C THR A 493 14.95 -27.95 4.39
N THR A 494 15.50 -28.85 3.56
CA THR A 494 14.83 -30.11 3.17
C THR A 494 14.75 -31.07 4.36
N GLY A 495 13.54 -31.45 4.73
CA GLY A 495 13.27 -32.29 5.89
C GLY A 495 13.40 -31.52 7.20
N ARG A 496 14.62 -31.37 7.72
CA ARG A 496 14.94 -30.56 8.91
C ARG A 496 16.08 -29.60 8.59
N LEU A 497 16.15 -28.48 9.31
CA LEU A 497 17.34 -27.63 9.29
C LEU A 497 18.57 -28.45 9.69
N ALA A 498 19.59 -28.39 8.84
CA ALA A 498 20.89 -29.01 9.08
C ALA A 498 21.97 -28.29 8.27
N VAL A 499 23.19 -28.27 8.80
CA VAL A 499 24.35 -27.76 8.06
C VAL A 499 24.60 -28.67 6.85
N ALA A 500 24.57 -28.07 5.66
CA ALA A 500 24.84 -28.74 4.39
C ALA A 500 26.29 -28.53 3.95
N ASP A 501 26.86 -27.35 4.22
CA ASP A 501 28.26 -27.03 4.01
C ASP A 501 28.66 -25.82 4.87
N TYR A 502 29.95 -25.52 4.96
CA TYR A 502 30.45 -24.35 5.68
C TYR A 502 31.83 -23.92 5.16
N PHE A 503 32.28 -22.75 5.57
CA PHE A 503 33.67 -22.29 5.51
C PHE A 503 34.06 -21.72 6.87
N GLU A 504 35.30 -21.96 7.29
CA GLU A 504 35.90 -21.38 8.50
C GLU A 504 37.34 -20.97 8.19
N THR A 505 37.76 -19.82 8.71
CA THR A 505 39.13 -19.31 8.53
C THR A 505 40.13 -20.21 9.25
N TYR A 506 41.36 -20.31 8.74
CA TYR A 506 42.40 -21.18 9.30
C TYR A 506 42.72 -20.84 10.78
N ASN A 507 42.50 -19.58 11.17
CA ASN A 507 42.72 -19.00 12.49
C ASN A 507 41.40 -18.68 13.25
N GLY A 508 40.24 -19.19 12.82
CA GLY A 508 38.93 -18.86 13.38
C GLY A 508 38.79 -19.01 14.90
N THR A 509 39.50 -19.98 15.50
CA THR A 509 39.56 -20.13 16.97
C THR A 509 40.26 -18.93 17.65
N THR A 510 41.34 -18.42 17.04
CA THR A 510 42.02 -17.22 17.54
C THR A 510 41.15 -15.99 17.31
N GLU A 511 40.53 -15.87 16.13
CA GLU A 511 39.62 -14.76 15.83
C GLU A 511 38.46 -14.70 16.83
N SER A 512 37.84 -15.84 17.14
CA SER A 512 36.81 -15.90 18.18
C SER A 512 37.29 -15.41 19.53
N SER A 513 38.52 -15.79 19.95
CA SER A 513 39.09 -15.34 21.23
C SER A 513 39.44 -13.86 21.28
N GLU A 514 39.59 -13.23 20.12
CA GLU A 514 39.93 -11.81 19.95
C GLU A 514 38.71 -10.94 19.59
N ASP A 515 37.51 -11.52 19.62
CA ASP A 515 36.27 -10.85 19.18
C ASP A 515 36.39 -10.34 17.73
N LEU A 516 36.95 -11.16 16.83
CA LEU A 516 37.08 -10.89 15.41
C LEU A 516 36.04 -11.64 14.58
N ASP A 517 34.76 -11.37 14.87
CA ASP A 517 33.60 -11.94 14.20
C ASP A 517 33.70 -11.89 12.67
N LEU A 518 33.65 -13.05 12.02
CA LEU A 518 33.41 -13.15 10.59
C LEU A 518 32.02 -12.62 10.24
N GLY A 519 31.01 -12.98 11.04
CA GLY A 519 29.62 -12.60 10.84
C GLY A 519 29.24 -11.18 11.24
N SER A 520 30.21 -10.26 11.36
CA SER A 520 29.90 -8.87 11.69
C SER A 520 29.38 -8.05 10.52
N GLY A 521 29.76 -8.40 9.28
CA GLY A 521 29.42 -7.66 8.07
C GLY A 521 28.30 -8.27 7.22
N GLY A 522 27.58 -9.27 7.73
CA GLY A 522 26.54 -9.99 6.97
C GLY A 522 27.04 -10.58 5.65
N GLU A 523 26.09 -11.02 4.83
CA GLU A 523 26.35 -11.68 3.56
C GLU A 523 25.49 -11.16 2.43
N MET A 524 25.87 -11.57 1.22
CA MET A 524 25.04 -11.40 0.05
C MET A 524 25.31 -12.53 -0.93
N LEU A 525 24.25 -13.05 -1.54
CA LEU A 525 24.36 -14.00 -2.63
C LEU A 525 24.49 -13.23 -3.94
N LEU A 526 25.59 -13.45 -4.64
CA LEU A 526 25.79 -12.81 -5.94
C LEU A 526 24.90 -13.49 -6.99
N PRO A 527 24.43 -12.72 -8.00
CA PRO A 527 23.92 -13.33 -9.23
C PRO A 527 24.94 -14.29 -9.82
N ASP A 528 24.48 -15.29 -10.57
CA ASP A 528 25.34 -16.27 -11.24
C ASP A 528 26.51 -15.60 -11.98
N GLN A 529 27.73 -16.03 -11.67
CA GLN A 529 28.95 -15.47 -12.25
C GLN A 529 29.57 -16.46 -13.22
N THR A 530 29.80 -16.04 -14.47
CA THR A 530 30.50 -16.88 -15.45
C THR A 530 31.99 -16.56 -15.42
N ASP A 531 32.83 -17.59 -15.28
CA ASP A 531 34.29 -17.45 -15.33
C ASP A 531 34.82 -17.32 -16.76
N ALA A 532 36.14 -17.17 -16.90
CA ALA A 532 36.80 -17.06 -18.21
C ALA A 532 36.73 -18.35 -19.06
N SER A 533 36.40 -19.50 -18.43
CA SER A 533 36.25 -20.79 -19.10
C SER A 533 34.81 -21.05 -19.58
N GLY A 534 33.86 -20.21 -19.17
CA GLY A 534 32.43 -20.37 -19.43
C GLY A 534 31.70 -21.20 -18.36
N HIS A 535 32.35 -21.52 -17.25
CA HIS A 535 31.72 -22.17 -16.10
C HIS A 535 30.94 -21.16 -15.27
N VAL A 536 29.76 -21.55 -14.79
CA VAL A 536 28.91 -20.71 -13.94
C VAL A 536 29.17 -21.07 -12.48
N HIS A 537 29.49 -20.06 -11.69
CA HIS A 537 29.70 -20.12 -10.26
C HIS A 537 28.55 -19.45 -9.50
N HIS A 538 28.16 -20.05 -8.39
CA HIS A 538 27.11 -19.56 -7.50
C HIS A 538 27.77 -18.91 -6.28
N LEU A 539 28.19 -17.66 -6.37
CA LEU A 539 29.04 -17.07 -5.33
C LEU A 539 28.27 -16.42 -4.16
N ILE A 540 28.83 -16.49 -2.97
CA ILE A 540 28.44 -15.73 -1.77
C ILE A 540 29.62 -14.88 -1.32
N VAL A 541 29.34 -13.66 -0.87
CA VAL A 541 30.35 -12.74 -0.34
C VAL A 541 30.02 -12.31 1.09
N GLY A 542 31.05 -12.16 1.92
CA GLY A 542 30.94 -11.60 3.27
C GLY A 542 32.29 -11.08 3.77
N ALA A 543 32.27 -10.29 4.84
CA ALA A 543 33.48 -9.77 5.50
C ALA A 543 33.24 -9.54 6.99
N GLY A 544 34.31 -9.65 7.78
CA GLY A 544 34.24 -9.57 9.23
C GLY A 544 35.05 -8.45 9.86
N LYS A 545 35.20 -8.53 11.19
CA LYS A 545 36.07 -7.65 11.98
C LYS A 545 37.56 -7.84 11.65
N ASP A 546 37.92 -8.96 11.03
CA ASP A 546 39.24 -9.29 10.50
C ASP A 546 39.65 -8.47 9.26
N LYS A 547 38.69 -7.74 8.65
CA LYS A 547 38.86 -6.74 7.57
C LYS A 547 39.12 -7.34 6.18
N ASN A 548 38.96 -8.64 6.03
CA ASN A 548 39.13 -9.36 4.77
C ASN A 548 37.77 -9.52 4.07
N ILE A 549 37.77 -9.56 2.74
CA ILE A 549 36.58 -9.98 1.98
C ILE A 549 36.76 -11.44 1.59
N TYR A 550 35.75 -12.26 1.88
CA TYR A 550 35.69 -13.66 1.50
C TYR A 550 34.63 -13.86 0.43
N LEU A 551 35.00 -14.60 -0.61
CA LEU A 551 34.12 -15.05 -1.67
C LEU A 551 34.15 -16.57 -1.66
N ALA A 552 33.02 -17.21 -1.39
CA ALA A 552 32.89 -18.67 -1.43
C ALA A 552 31.99 -19.11 -2.59
N ASP A 553 32.23 -20.31 -3.12
CA ASP A 553 31.33 -20.95 -4.07
C ASP A 553 30.26 -21.71 -3.29
N ARG A 554 28.98 -21.39 -3.48
CA ARG A 554 27.87 -22.05 -2.77
C ARG A 554 27.77 -23.54 -3.08
N ASP A 555 28.38 -24.02 -4.16
CA ASP A 555 28.44 -25.44 -4.49
C ASP A 555 29.54 -26.19 -3.72
N ASN A 556 30.51 -25.45 -3.16
CA ASN A 556 31.56 -25.95 -2.29
C ASN A 556 32.18 -24.79 -1.51
N LEU A 557 31.71 -24.56 -0.28
CA LEU A 557 32.14 -23.39 0.51
C LEU A 557 33.61 -23.47 0.92
N GLY A 558 34.20 -24.66 0.94
CA GLY A 558 35.62 -24.88 1.19
C GLY A 558 35.92 -25.58 2.52
N LYS A 559 35.03 -25.49 3.52
CA LYS A 559 35.18 -26.06 4.88
C LYS A 559 36.38 -25.47 5.63
N PHE A 560 36.78 -26.10 6.73
CA PHE A 560 37.96 -25.69 7.48
C PHE A 560 39.23 -26.35 6.92
N ASN A 561 40.26 -25.53 6.71
CA ASN A 561 41.61 -26.01 6.38
C ASN A 561 42.60 -25.58 7.46
N PRO A 562 43.18 -26.52 8.23
CA PRO A 562 44.13 -26.18 9.30
C PRO A 562 45.51 -25.74 8.76
N ALA A 563 45.73 -25.74 7.44
CA ALA A 563 47.00 -25.34 6.85
C ALA A 563 47.21 -23.82 6.97
N SER A 564 48.29 -23.43 7.63
CA SER A 564 48.69 -22.02 7.78
C SER A 564 49.49 -21.46 6.59
N ALA A 565 49.73 -22.27 5.55
CA ALA A 565 50.39 -21.82 4.32
C ALA A 565 50.11 -22.77 3.13
N PRO A 566 49.48 -22.28 2.04
CA PRO A 566 48.71 -21.03 1.97
C PRO A 566 47.46 -21.11 2.86
N MET A 567 47.25 -20.06 3.67
CA MET A 567 46.06 -19.86 4.51
C MET A 567 44.81 -19.90 3.63
N ASP A 568 43.72 -20.48 4.15
CA ASP A 568 42.39 -20.50 3.53
C ASP A 568 42.36 -20.90 2.06
N SER A 569 43.30 -21.75 1.63
CA SER A 569 43.46 -22.15 0.23
C SER A 569 42.30 -22.96 -0.38
N ASN A 570 41.28 -23.22 0.42
CA ASN A 570 40.03 -23.89 0.09
C ASN A 570 38.86 -22.91 -0.14
N ILE A 571 38.96 -21.65 0.27
CA ILE A 571 38.00 -20.60 -0.12
C ILE A 571 38.15 -20.31 -1.61
N TYR A 572 37.07 -19.92 -2.28
CA TYR A 572 37.12 -19.56 -3.69
C TYR A 572 37.98 -18.31 -3.94
N GLN A 573 37.84 -17.27 -3.10
CA GLN A 573 38.74 -16.11 -3.11
C GLN A 573 38.76 -15.41 -1.75
N GLU A 574 39.94 -15.00 -1.30
CA GLU A 574 40.15 -14.09 -0.17
C GLU A 574 40.79 -12.79 -0.69
N ILE A 575 40.34 -11.64 -0.19
CA ILE A 575 40.97 -10.34 -0.40
C ILE A 575 41.50 -9.81 0.94
N PRO A 576 42.76 -10.12 1.29
CA PRO A 576 43.32 -9.73 2.58
C PRO A 576 43.42 -8.21 2.73
N GLY A 577 42.96 -7.66 3.85
CA GLY A 577 43.03 -6.23 4.17
C GLY A 577 42.29 -5.33 3.19
N ALA A 578 41.23 -5.84 2.54
CA ALA A 578 40.38 -5.05 1.65
C ALA A 578 39.77 -3.83 2.36
N MET A 579 39.54 -3.94 3.67
CA MET A 579 38.98 -2.91 4.53
C MET A 579 40.03 -2.32 5.48
N THR A 580 39.90 -1.02 5.77
CA THR A 580 40.78 -0.35 6.73
C THR A 580 40.33 -0.58 8.17
N GLY A 581 39.01 -0.65 8.37
CA GLY A 581 38.37 -0.90 9.67
C GLY A 581 37.62 -2.22 9.71
N MET A 582 37.07 -2.53 10.88
CA MET A 582 36.19 -3.68 11.11
C MET A 582 34.86 -3.49 10.36
N VAL A 583 34.33 -4.57 9.78
CA VAL A 583 33.12 -4.49 8.96
C VAL A 583 31.88 -4.68 9.83
N TYR A 584 30.97 -3.70 9.81
CA TYR A 584 29.69 -3.71 10.54
C TYR A 584 28.53 -3.30 9.63
N SER A 585 28.56 -3.71 8.37
CA SER A 585 27.61 -3.33 7.33
C SER A 585 27.45 -4.47 6.35
N THR A 586 26.33 -4.56 5.65
CA THR A 586 26.08 -5.52 4.56
C THR A 586 26.51 -4.91 3.21
N PRO A 587 27.09 -5.66 2.27
CA PRO A 587 27.44 -5.12 0.95
C PRO A 587 26.21 -5.00 0.02
N ALA A 588 26.36 -4.26 -1.08
CA ALA A 588 25.39 -4.25 -2.18
C ALA A 588 26.06 -4.54 -3.53
N TYR A 589 25.31 -5.10 -4.49
CA TYR A 589 25.81 -5.44 -5.82
C TYR A 589 25.06 -4.70 -6.92
N PHE A 590 25.79 -4.14 -7.88
CA PHE A 590 25.19 -3.61 -9.09
C PHE A 590 26.12 -3.71 -10.28
N ASN A 591 25.59 -4.27 -11.37
CA ASN A 591 26.19 -4.24 -12.70
C ASN A 591 27.69 -4.65 -12.71
N GLY A 592 28.01 -5.79 -12.09
CA GLY A 592 29.38 -6.31 -12.06
C GLY A 592 30.28 -5.67 -11.00
N THR A 593 29.74 -4.92 -10.04
CA THR A 593 30.53 -4.23 -9.00
C THR A 593 29.92 -4.45 -7.62
N LEU A 594 30.75 -4.84 -6.67
CA LEU A 594 30.44 -4.93 -5.25
C LEU A 594 30.73 -3.58 -4.57
N TYR A 595 29.78 -3.05 -3.81
CA TYR A 595 29.93 -1.84 -3.01
C TYR A 595 29.96 -2.23 -1.55
N TYR A 596 31.05 -1.88 -0.87
CA TYR A 596 31.27 -2.33 0.51
C TYR A 596 32.13 -1.34 1.29
N SER A 597 31.92 -1.26 2.60
CA SER A 597 32.59 -0.32 3.50
C SER A 597 32.79 -0.95 4.88
N SER A 598 33.53 -0.27 5.73
CA SER A 598 33.77 -0.67 7.12
C SER A 598 33.73 0.56 8.04
N ASP A 599 33.82 0.34 9.35
CA ASP A 599 33.92 1.40 10.35
C ASP A 599 35.15 2.29 10.11
N GLY A 600 34.94 3.61 10.03
CA GLY A 600 35.98 4.61 9.84
C GLY A 600 36.61 4.63 8.44
N ASP A 601 36.01 3.93 7.47
CA ASP A 601 36.54 3.77 6.12
C ASP A 601 35.66 4.48 5.06
N THR A 602 36.16 4.56 3.84
CA THR A 602 35.43 5.01 2.66
C THR A 602 34.58 3.86 2.10
N LEU A 603 33.42 4.18 1.51
CA LEU A 603 32.69 3.22 0.69
C LEU A 603 33.51 2.94 -0.57
N LYS A 604 33.72 1.66 -0.88
CA LYS A 604 34.60 1.16 -1.95
C LYS A 604 33.81 0.38 -3.00
N ALA A 605 34.23 0.49 -4.24
CA ALA A 605 33.69 -0.24 -5.39
C ALA A 605 34.70 -1.28 -5.88
N PHE A 606 34.36 -2.56 -5.79
CA PHE A 606 35.20 -3.68 -6.23
C PHE A 606 34.59 -4.34 -7.47
N PRO A 607 35.18 -4.16 -8.66
CA PRO A 607 34.72 -4.84 -9.87
C PRO A 607 34.83 -6.37 -9.74
N LEU A 608 33.84 -7.07 -10.25
CA LEU A 608 33.77 -8.52 -10.37
C LEU A 608 33.80 -8.86 -11.86
N THR A 609 34.81 -9.59 -12.31
CA THR A 609 34.98 -9.94 -13.72
C THR A 609 35.44 -11.38 -13.85
N ASN A 610 34.82 -12.15 -14.74
CA ASN A 610 35.11 -13.58 -14.91
C ASN A 610 35.04 -14.34 -13.57
N ALA A 611 34.01 -14.06 -12.77
CA ALA A 611 33.82 -14.62 -11.43
C ALA A 611 34.98 -14.34 -10.46
N VAL A 612 35.82 -13.33 -10.68
CA VAL A 612 36.92 -12.95 -9.77
C VAL A 612 36.77 -11.50 -9.32
N LEU A 613 36.76 -11.27 -8.01
CA LEU A 613 36.66 -9.95 -7.42
C LEU A 613 38.02 -9.24 -7.48
N ALA A 614 38.01 -7.95 -7.79
CA ALA A 614 39.23 -7.14 -7.80
C ALA A 614 39.85 -7.06 -6.40
N THR A 615 41.18 -7.18 -6.31
CA THR A 615 41.94 -7.07 -5.05
C THR A 615 42.14 -5.62 -4.59
N SER A 616 41.69 -4.65 -5.38
CA SER A 616 41.73 -3.23 -5.06
C SER A 616 40.50 -2.55 -5.61
N PRO A 617 39.92 -1.57 -4.89
CA PRO A 617 38.73 -0.88 -5.37
C PRO A 617 39.06 -0.05 -6.61
N SER A 618 38.14 -0.06 -7.60
CA SER A 618 38.26 0.80 -8.78
C SER A 618 37.92 2.25 -8.47
N SER A 619 37.12 2.48 -7.43
CA SER A 619 36.73 3.80 -6.94
C SER A 619 36.35 3.72 -5.46
N GLN A 620 36.45 4.86 -4.76
CA GLN A 620 36.04 4.99 -3.37
C GLN A 620 35.55 6.41 -3.10
N THR A 621 34.69 6.57 -2.09
CA THR A 621 34.21 7.90 -1.67
C THR A 621 35.34 8.75 -1.10
N THR A 622 35.19 10.07 -1.16
CA THR A 622 36.06 10.99 -0.41
C THR A 622 35.66 11.10 1.07
N VAL A 623 34.39 10.81 1.36
CA VAL A 623 33.83 10.74 2.71
C VAL A 623 34.25 9.42 3.35
N LYS A 624 34.67 9.51 4.61
CA LYS A 624 34.82 8.36 5.50
C LYS A 624 33.61 8.28 6.41
N PHE A 625 33.07 7.10 6.56
CA PHE A 625 31.90 6.86 7.37
C PHE A 625 32.34 6.36 8.73
N SER A 626 31.96 7.07 9.79
CA SER A 626 32.19 6.63 11.17
C SER A 626 31.38 5.39 11.49
N HIS A 627 31.70 4.76 12.64
CA HIS A 627 30.98 3.63 13.19
C HIS A 627 29.45 3.74 13.05
N PRO A 628 28.78 2.70 12.52
CA PRO A 628 29.33 1.38 12.13
C PRO A 628 29.94 1.30 10.71
N GLY A 629 29.89 2.38 9.93
CA GLY A 629 30.02 2.32 8.48
C GLY A 629 28.65 2.12 7.79
N PRO A 630 28.54 2.37 6.48
CA PRO A 630 27.27 2.32 5.78
C PRO A 630 26.99 0.93 5.21
N THR A 631 25.77 0.44 5.39
CA THR A 631 25.16 -0.55 4.48
C THR A 631 24.64 0.22 3.25
N PRO A 632 25.27 0.11 2.07
CA PRO A 632 24.82 0.80 0.87
C PRO A 632 23.54 0.17 0.32
N SER A 633 22.70 0.96 -0.32
CA SER A 633 21.60 0.46 -1.16
C SER A 633 21.62 1.12 -2.53
N ILE A 634 21.06 0.47 -3.53
CA ILE A 634 21.19 0.89 -4.93
C ILE A 634 19.81 1.03 -5.56
N SER A 635 19.60 2.14 -6.26
CA SER A 635 18.41 2.34 -7.09
C SER A 635 18.81 2.48 -8.55
N ALA A 636 18.10 1.81 -9.45
CA ALA A 636 18.35 1.88 -10.89
C ALA A 636 17.07 1.57 -11.69
N ASN A 637 17.07 1.98 -12.96
CA ASN A 637 16.13 1.47 -13.96
C ASN A 637 16.84 0.37 -14.75
N ARG A 638 16.68 -0.88 -14.31
CA ARG A 638 17.50 -2.02 -14.74
C ARG A 638 18.97 -1.74 -14.50
N THR A 639 19.74 -1.48 -15.56
CA THR A 639 21.16 -1.11 -15.50
C THR A 639 21.42 0.37 -15.73
N GLN A 640 20.38 1.17 -15.98
CA GLN A 640 20.49 2.61 -16.25
C GLN A 640 20.20 3.43 -15.00
N ASN A 641 20.73 4.66 -14.96
CA ASN A 641 20.50 5.62 -13.88
C ASN A 641 20.82 5.07 -12.48
N GLY A 642 21.78 4.15 -12.37
CA GLY A 642 22.21 3.63 -11.08
C GLY A 642 22.68 4.75 -10.15
N ILE A 643 22.28 4.66 -8.89
CA ILE A 643 22.69 5.55 -7.80
C ILE A 643 23.01 4.68 -6.60
N VAL A 644 24.19 4.86 -6.02
CA VAL A 644 24.58 4.21 -4.76
C VAL A 644 24.24 5.15 -3.62
N TRP A 645 23.38 4.70 -2.72
CA TRP A 645 22.96 5.42 -1.53
C TRP A 645 23.72 4.92 -0.32
N ALA A 646 24.17 5.85 0.52
CA ALA A 646 24.87 5.52 1.75
C ALA A 646 24.50 6.52 2.86
N LEU A 647 24.51 6.05 4.10
CA LEU A 647 24.20 6.84 5.27
C LEU A 647 25.45 7.04 6.12
N GLU A 648 25.81 8.29 6.38
CA GLU A 648 26.59 8.62 7.58
C GLU A 648 25.62 8.61 8.75
N SER A 649 25.75 7.63 9.64
CA SER A 649 24.81 7.43 10.72
C SER A 649 25.54 7.17 12.03
N GLY A 650 25.31 8.05 13.00
CA GLY A 650 25.86 7.92 14.35
C GLY A 650 24.84 8.36 15.41
N LEU A 651 24.81 7.66 16.55
CA LEU A 651 23.83 7.91 17.62
C LEU A 651 23.86 9.34 18.18
N SER A 652 25.01 10.00 18.14
CA SER A 652 25.21 11.34 18.69
C SER A 652 25.57 12.39 17.63
N ALA A 653 25.43 12.06 16.35
CA ALA A 653 25.74 12.93 15.23
C ALA A 653 24.55 13.04 14.28
N ALA A 654 24.40 14.20 13.66
CA ALA A 654 23.39 14.39 12.63
C ALA A 654 23.64 13.42 11.47
N GLY A 655 22.61 12.68 11.07
CA GLY A 655 22.71 11.77 9.95
C GLY A 655 22.91 12.53 8.63
N VAL A 656 23.61 11.91 7.69
CA VAL A 656 23.79 12.45 6.34
C VAL A 656 23.43 11.38 5.31
N LEU A 657 22.49 11.70 4.44
CA LEU A 657 22.14 10.86 3.29
C LEU A 657 22.98 11.28 2.10
N HIS A 658 23.68 10.32 1.52
CA HIS A 658 24.54 10.50 0.34
C HIS A 658 24.01 9.72 -0.85
N ALA A 659 24.24 10.26 -2.05
CA ALA A 659 23.96 9.60 -3.32
C ALA A 659 25.16 9.74 -4.26
N TYR A 660 25.69 8.63 -4.77
CA TYR A 660 26.92 8.58 -5.57
C TYR A 660 26.71 7.98 -6.95
N ASP A 661 27.61 8.35 -7.86
CA ASP A 661 27.76 7.69 -9.17
C ASP A 661 28.35 6.28 -8.98
N PRO A 662 27.64 5.20 -9.36
CA PRO A 662 28.14 3.82 -9.20
C PRO A 662 29.44 3.57 -9.98
N SER A 663 29.68 4.30 -11.07
CA SER A 663 30.90 4.15 -11.88
C SER A 663 32.10 4.93 -11.32
N ASN A 664 31.86 5.91 -10.45
CA ASN A 664 32.90 6.71 -9.83
C ASN A 664 32.41 7.34 -8.51
N LEU A 665 32.70 6.67 -7.39
CA LEU A 665 32.30 7.09 -6.04
C LEU A 665 32.92 8.43 -5.59
N THR A 666 33.89 9.00 -6.31
CA THR A 666 34.34 10.38 -6.03
C THR A 666 33.33 11.44 -6.48
N ARG A 667 32.33 11.05 -7.28
CA ARG A 667 31.27 11.93 -7.77
C ARG A 667 30.00 11.72 -6.95
N GLU A 668 29.75 12.67 -6.05
CA GLU A 668 28.53 12.75 -5.25
C GLU A 668 27.46 13.56 -6.02
N PHE A 669 26.28 12.99 -6.20
CA PHE A 669 25.13 13.68 -6.81
C PHE A 669 24.38 14.54 -5.79
N TYR A 670 24.23 14.01 -4.57
CA TYR A 670 23.46 14.63 -3.51
C TYR A 670 24.04 14.30 -2.14
N ASN A 671 23.96 15.27 -1.24
CA ASN A 671 24.19 15.11 0.20
C ASN A 671 23.23 16.03 0.96
N SER A 672 22.59 15.51 2.02
CA SER A 672 21.57 16.24 2.79
C SER A 672 22.07 17.49 3.52
N ASN A 673 23.38 17.73 3.59
CA ASN A 673 23.97 18.96 4.10
C ASN A 673 24.17 20.05 3.04
N GLN A 674 24.01 19.73 1.74
CA GLN A 674 24.25 20.69 0.65
C GLN A 674 23.16 21.76 0.55
N ALA A 675 21.93 21.43 0.97
CA ALA A 675 20.80 22.36 0.87
C ALA A 675 20.93 23.52 1.89
N PRO A 676 20.62 24.77 1.49
CA PRO A 676 20.79 25.92 2.37
C PRO A 676 19.88 25.83 3.60
N LYS A 677 20.36 26.41 4.71
CA LYS A 677 19.62 26.52 5.99
C LYS A 677 19.19 25.18 6.59
N GLY A 678 19.85 24.08 6.24
CA GLY A 678 19.57 22.76 6.80
C GLY A 678 18.21 22.19 6.40
N ARG A 679 17.68 22.57 5.22
CA ARG A 679 16.39 22.09 4.68
C ARG A 679 16.24 20.57 4.80
N ASP A 680 17.32 19.86 4.47
CA ASP A 680 17.34 18.40 4.37
C ASP A 680 17.84 17.71 5.64
N SER A 681 18.02 18.44 6.74
CA SER A 681 18.42 17.84 8.02
C SER A 681 17.30 16.99 8.61
N PHE A 682 17.67 15.83 9.17
CA PHE A 682 16.72 14.83 9.68
C PHE A 682 17.05 14.33 11.08
N GLY A 683 17.88 15.07 11.82
CA GLY A 683 18.26 14.71 13.19
C GLY A 683 19.39 13.70 13.23
N ASN A 684 19.56 13.08 14.40
CA ASN A 684 20.64 12.12 14.60
C ASN A 684 20.37 10.81 13.87
N GLY A 685 21.45 10.19 13.41
CA GLY A 685 21.41 8.83 12.88
C GLY A 685 21.11 7.80 13.96
N ASN A 686 21.08 6.55 13.53
CA ASN A 686 20.86 5.38 14.36
C ASN A 686 21.80 4.22 13.96
N LYS A 687 21.83 3.13 14.72
CA LYS A 687 22.58 1.92 14.33
C LYS A 687 21.75 1.06 13.36
N PHE A 688 22.41 0.27 12.52
CA PHE A 688 21.79 -0.75 11.64
C PHE A 688 20.87 -0.23 10.52
N ILE A 689 20.70 1.09 10.42
CA ILE A 689 19.78 1.67 9.44
C ILE A 689 20.30 1.54 8.02
N THR A 690 19.40 1.14 7.13
CA THR A 690 19.63 0.99 5.69
C THR A 690 18.62 1.87 4.94
N PRO A 691 19.04 2.69 3.96
CA PRO A 691 18.11 3.54 3.24
C PRO A 691 17.23 2.71 2.31
N LEU A 692 15.90 2.84 2.44
CA LEU A 692 14.94 2.23 1.51
C LEU A 692 14.67 3.20 0.36
N ILE A 693 14.85 2.78 -0.89
CA ILE A 693 14.60 3.57 -2.10
C ILE A 693 13.51 2.90 -2.93
N VAL A 694 12.36 3.56 -3.05
CA VAL A 694 11.22 3.05 -3.81
C VAL A 694 10.27 4.17 -4.20
N ASN A 695 9.67 4.06 -5.38
CA ASN A 695 8.62 4.95 -5.86
C ASN A 695 9.02 6.44 -5.83
N GLY A 696 10.27 6.75 -6.21
CA GLY A 696 10.74 8.13 -6.24
C GLY A 696 11.13 8.72 -4.89
N LYS A 697 11.20 7.89 -3.84
CA LYS A 697 11.46 8.32 -2.46
C LYS A 697 12.58 7.53 -1.82
N VAL A 698 13.25 8.17 -0.86
CA VAL A 698 14.22 7.54 0.03
C VAL A 698 13.73 7.69 1.47
N TYR A 699 13.62 6.57 2.18
CA TYR A 699 13.17 6.49 3.56
C TYR A 699 14.35 6.12 4.46
N VAL A 700 14.56 6.91 5.52
CA VAL A 700 15.69 6.74 6.44
C VAL A 700 15.17 6.69 7.87
N GLY A 701 15.36 5.56 8.55
CA GLY A 701 15.06 5.41 9.97
C GLY A 701 15.90 6.34 10.84
N THR A 702 15.33 6.83 11.93
CA THR A 702 15.98 7.73 12.91
C THR A 702 15.58 7.34 14.32
N GLN A 703 16.08 8.07 15.32
CA GLN A 703 15.72 7.84 16.72
C GLN A 703 14.28 8.24 17.08
N SER A 704 13.57 8.95 16.20
CA SER A 704 12.21 9.45 16.49
C SER A 704 11.23 9.39 15.32
N GLY A 705 11.57 8.67 14.25
CA GLY A 705 10.74 8.63 13.04
C GLY A 705 11.50 8.20 11.80
N VAL A 706 10.83 8.33 10.65
CA VAL A 706 11.40 8.08 9.33
C VAL A 706 11.48 9.38 8.55
N ALA A 707 12.67 9.76 8.12
CA ALA A 707 12.86 10.88 7.22
C ALA A 707 12.54 10.47 5.79
N VAL A 708 11.74 11.28 5.10
CA VAL A 708 11.29 11.01 3.73
C VAL A 708 11.91 12.02 2.79
N PHE A 709 12.68 11.54 1.82
CA PHE A 709 13.28 12.34 0.76
C PHE A 709 12.63 12.02 -0.58
N GLY A 710 12.60 13.00 -1.48
CA GLY A 710 12.03 12.84 -2.81
C GLY A 710 12.26 14.08 -3.68
N LEU A 711 11.68 14.07 -4.87
CA LEU A 711 11.70 15.23 -5.76
C LEU A 711 10.88 16.38 -5.15
N LEU A 712 11.46 17.57 -5.16
CA LEU A 712 10.83 18.79 -4.71
C LEU A 712 9.78 19.25 -5.74
N PRO A 713 8.68 19.89 -5.32
CA PRO A 713 7.74 20.52 -6.25
C PRO A 713 8.47 21.48 -7.19
N ALA A 714 8.10 21.47 -8.48
CA ALA A 714 8.61 22.46 -9.43
C ALA A 714 8.29 23.88 -8.93
N GLN A 715 9.31 24.72 -8.84
CA GLN A 715 9.17 26.13 -8.45
C GLN A 715 8.54 26.99 -9.53
#